data_AF-A0A1Y1YUJ2-F1
#
_entry.id   AF-A0A1Y1YUJ2-F1
#
_cell.length_a   1.000
_cell.length_b   1.000
_cell.length_c   1.000
_cell.angle_alpha   90.00
_cell.angle_beta   90.00
_cell.angle_gamma   90.00
#
_symmetry.space_group_name_H-M   'P 1'
#
loop_
_entity.id
_entity.type
_entity.pdbx_description
1 polymer ?
#
loop_
_entity_poly.entity_id
_entity_poly.type
_entity_poly.pdbx_seq_one_letter_code
_entity_poly.pdbx_strand_id
1 'polypeptide(L)'
;MTEVNFNGASKENGSSDNVQEAISNLKINPYQQAYLLPEWKDITDFLDEATNDFDVGQLVHLESFGLYDSMAAIEIMDPKMDTGMRVEGQDASKDFDASSPLSASQILGVMDKLCSCELAWHSGHSLSQTIFTCLYVHNVFKIPQVKGVAESDNNLVSLVLKAYVLGVIKCCQLVWQEMIKGNVYEEEDFTTNKYGLSFYEDFPESETLNLLEDAEEWLMKIIKTANEDEEIRFKDGYITDGSHAKALLSRIQLRKRYLLGLVYISGMQFSESQKEFDLAKSLLDGLGPGTVKSTLSLAEDVMDAFDPLINRKLAAQAPPRPITLVTVNEAYANLSALCGRLSTISTITQCHSVETLINFFFYYSQVQPQACAVSRSYIQSALYSDHRILGRLPVFYFVRDSIIESVRPPLEVVELPSGDSSHKELYSLVTGFITRAAKPFIDTFKVYCQNRSRQRRVMCKLLREWEILQEEAEHIDEQFHAVFKSNAASLPFFYSSWVYHRKLSMMIQVAQLGFDLELFAEYEYLMMFWHLDYLYGAYSQHLERIVNITLTCAQGREKATPSQGNRDVPESASPLAIQRIQVTGLREMTRGIYLMIAAFNRTGHIRSPSLKFDDERTRFCHRFRMYNQLVSPTPLSYNDYQETLRQIESISIHDLLITALRSFQTAKSVMEGLLKFSETEVFSELSYAEFTANAKAVIRVCIGNSLTLQTAIKDPEVASLSKKTPNQISQHIPTKSISYDFKYHRSFPVITIR
;
A
#
# COMPACT_ATOMS: atom_id res chain seq x y z
N MET A 1 59.75 -6.41 -12.25
CA MET A 1 60.73 -5.42 -11.77
C MET A 1 60.02 -4.62 -10.69
N THR A 2 60.36 -4.67 -9.41
CA THR A 2 61.55 -5.19 -8.73
C THR A 2 61.17 -5.25 -7.24
N GLU A 3 61.50 -6.36 -6.60
CA GLU A 3 61.51 -6.56 -5.15
C GLU A 3 62.49 -5.58 -4.48
N VAL A 4 62.20 -5.18 -3.24
CA VAL A 4 63.25 -4.87 -2.26
C VAL A 4 62.88 -5.49 -0.91
N ASN A 5 63.73 -6.45 -0.54
CA ASN A 5 63.85 -7.13 0.74
C ASN A 5 64.08 -6.17 1.92
N PHE A 6 63.60 -6.57 3.10
CA PHE A 6 64.36 -6.41 4.34
C PHE A 6 64.35 -7.72 5.12
N ASN A 7 65.46 -8.45 5.02
CA ASN A 7 65.87 -9.47 5.97
C ASN A 7 66.87 -8.83 6.94
N GLY A 8 66.61 -8.95 8.24
CA GLY A 8 67.52 -8.58 9.32
C GLY A 8 67.23 -9.44 10.54
N ALA A 9 67.89 -10.60 10.60
CA ALA A 9 67.75 -11.60 11.64
C ALA A 9 68.53 -11.23 12.92
N SER A 10 68.00 -11.62 14.08
CA SER A 10 68.81 -11.96 15.26
C SER A 10 68.17 -13.16 15.98
N LYS A 11 69.00 -14.20 16.09
CA LYS A 11 68.77 -15.56 16.59
C LYS A 11 68.49 -15.61 18.10
N GLU A 12 67.80 -16.66 18.54
CA GLU A 12 68.28 -17.77 19.42
C GLU A 12 67.06 -18.42 20.12
N ASN A 13 66.66 -19.62 19.70
CA ASN A 13 67.04 -20.95 20.23
C ASN A 13 65.94 -21.56 21.12
N GLY A 14 65.38 -22.68 20.64
CA GLY A 14 64.92 -23.77 21.50
C GLY A 14 63.42 -24.01 21.57
N SER A 15 62.83 -24.68 20.56
CA SER A 15 61.75 -25.70 20.74
C SER A 15 61.24 -26.30 19.40
N SER A 16 62.04 -26.36 18.33
CA SER A 16 61.55 -26.80 17.00
C SER A 16 61.32 -28.31 16.85
N ASP A 17 61.78 -29.14 17.80
CA ASP A 17 61.67 -30.60 17.67
C ASP A 17 60.31 -31.15 18.13
N ASN A 18 59.56 -30.44 18.97
CA ASN A 18 58.27 -30.93 19.50
C ASN A 18 57.11 -30.87 18.50
N VAL A 19 57.16 -29.98 17.50
CA VAL A 19 56.05 -29.82 16.54
C VAL A 19 56.15 -30.84 15.40
N GLN A 20 57.36 -31.15 14.92
CA GLN A 20 57.56 -32.19 13.91
C GLN A 20 57.32 -33.59 14.47
N GLU A 21 57.64 -33.84 15.74
CA GLU A 21 57.37 -35.10 16.41
C GLU A 21 55.86 -35.29 16.67
N ALA A 22 55.12 -34.22 17.00
CA ALA A 22 53.66 -34.24 17.13
C ALA A 22 52.95 -34.57 15.80
N ILE A 23 53.44 -34.04 14.67
CA ILE A 23 52.88 -34.31 13.34
C ILE A 23 53.11 -35.78 12.92
N SER A 24 54.25 -36.37 13.28
CA SER A 24 54.58 -37.76 12.94
C SER A 24 53.75 -38.81 13.68
N ASN A 25 53.17 -38.46 14.83
CA ASN A 25 52.39 -39.36 15.67
C ASN A 25 50.91 -39.50 15.26
N LEU A 26 50.45 -38.77 14.24
CA LEU A 26 49.03 -38.74 13.82
C LEU A 26 48.54 -39.98 13.05
N LYS A 27 49.40 -40.97 12.75
CA LYS A 27 49.03 -42.28 12.13
C LYS A 27 47.94 -42.20 11.03
N ILE A 28 48.09 -41.27 10.10
CA ILE A 28 47.14 -41.10 9.00
C ILE A 28 47.34 -42.24 7.98
N ASN A 29 46.35 -43.13 7.89
CA ASN A 29 46.36 -44.30 7.02
C ASN A 29 45.90 -43.91 5.59
N PRO A 30 46.68 -44.10 4.51
CA PRO A 30 46.37 -43.52 3.19
C PRO A 30 45.21 -44.17 2.42
N TYR A 31 44.53 -45.19 2.96
CA TYR A 31 43.52 -45.98 2.23
C TYR A 31 42.11 -45.99 2.83
N GLN A 32 41.76 -45.04 3.69
CA GLN A 32 40.36 -44.76 4.01
C GLN A 32 39.90 -43.51 3.26
N GLN A 33 38.87 -43.65 2.42
CA GLN A 33 38.21 -42.56 1.71
C GLN A 33 37.47 -41.62 2.69
N ALA A 34 38.23 -40.82 3.44
CA ALA A 34 37.78 -39.75 4.32
C ALA A 34 38.31 -38.38 3.87
N TYR A 35 38.59 -38.23 2.57
CA TYR A 35 39.00 -36.95 1.99
C TYR A 35 37.78 -36.03 1.95
N LEU A 36 37.61 -35.20 2.99
CA LEU A 36 37.02 -33.84 2.97
C LEU A 36 36.79 -33.25 4.38
N LEU A 37 37.00 -34.00 5.47
CA LEU A 37 36.85 -33.45 6.82
C LEU A 37 38.22 -33.03 7.37
N PRO A 38 38.39 -31.76 7.82
CA PRO A 38 39.61 -31.35 8.53
C PRO A 38 39.79 -32.18 9.81
N GLU A 39 41.04 -32.33 10.27
CA GLU A 39 41.32 -32.88 11.60
C GLU A 39 40.72 -31.95 12.67
N TRP A 40 39.69 -32.42 13.37
CA TRP A 40 39.07 -31.67 14.47
C TRP A 40 39.91 -31.82 15.74
N LYS A 41 40.26 -30.70 16.38
CA LYS A 41 40.89 -30.66 17.71
C LYS A 41 39.89 -30.12 18.72
N ASP A 42 39.66 -30.87 19.79
CA ASP A 42 38.84 -30.41 20.91
C ASP A 42 39.58 -29.32 21.70
N ILE A 43 38.88 -28.22 22.00
CA ILE A 43 39.38 -27.05 22.75
C ILE A 43 38.47 -26.69 23.93
N THR A 44 37.55 -27.57 24.33
CA THR A 44 36.55 -27.29 25.38
C THR A 44 37.22 -26.92 26.71
N ASP A 45 38.20 -27.71 27.16
CA ASP A 45 38.94 -27.45 28.41
C ASP A 45 39.61 -26.07 28.44
N PHE A 46 40.18 -25.64 27.31
CA PHE A 46 40.82 -24.32 27.18
C PHE A 46 39.80 -23.18 27.32
N LEU A 47 38.59 -23.33 26.74
CA LEU A 47 37.54 -22.31 26.82
C LEU A 47 36.98 -22.22 28.24
N ASP A 48 36.80 -23.35 28.93
CA ASP A 48 36.34 -23.38 30.32
C ASP A 48 37.37 -22.72 31.26
N GLU A 49 38.67 -23.00 31.10
CA GLU A 49 39.73 -22.33 31.87
C GLU A 49 39.77 -20.82 31.59
N ALA A 50 39.74 -20.39 30.32
CA ALA A 50 39.80 -18.99 29.95
C ALA A 50 38.58 -18.18 30.44
N THR A 51 37.39 -18.78 30.47
CA THR A 51 36.17 -18.10 30.93
C THR A 51 36.09 -17.98 32.45
N ASN A 52 36.76 -18.86 33.21
CA ASN A 52 36.86 -18.75 34.67
C ASN A 52 37.68 -17.52 35.13
N ASP A 53 38.54 -16.98 34.26
CA ASP A 53 39.34 -15.79 34.54
C ASP A 53 38.54 -14.47 34.37
N PHE A 54 37.28 -14.52 33.90
CA PHE A 54 36.50 -13.31 33.60
C PHE A 54 35.73 -12.78 34.83
N ASP A 55 35.72 -11.45 34.99
CA ASP A 55 34.83 -10.77 35.93
C ASP A 55 33.38 -10.69 35.40
N VAL A 56 32.41 -10.58 36.31
CA VAL A 56 31.00 -10.39 35.95
C VAL A 56 30.83 -9.11 35.11
N GLY A 57 30.31 -9.28 33.88
CA GLY A 57 30.08 -8.20 32.92
C GLY A 57 31.18 -8.04 31.87
N GLN A 58 32.25 -8.84 31.92
CA GLN A 58 33.24 -8.91 30.84
C GLN A 58 32.75 -9.78 29.68
N LEU A 59 33.05 -9.34 28.46
CA LEU A 59 32.73 -10.04 27.21
C LEU A 59 33.91 -9.92 26.26
N VAL A 60 34.39 -11.05 25.73
CA VAL A 60 35.40 -11.06 24.66
C VAL A 60 34.69 -11.10 23.32
N HIS A 61 34.89 -10.06 22.53
CA HIS A 61 34.39 -9.93 21.18
C HIS A 61 35.35 -9.03 20.37
N LEU A 62 35.16 -8.97 19.05
CA LEU A 62 35.92 -8.04 18.20
C LEU A 62 35.55 -6.60 18.53
N GLU A 63 36.51 -5.67 18.48
CA GLU A 63 36.25 -4.24 18.72
C GLU A 63 35.17 -3.64 17.78
N SER A 64 35.00 -4.22 16.60
CA SER A 64 33.98 -3.82 15.63
C SER A 64 32.58 -4.39 15.90
N PHE A 65 32.44 -5.36 16.81
CA PHE A 65 31.16 -6.01 17.12
C PHE A 65 30.37 -5.17 18.13
N GLY A 66 29.17 -4.73 17.74
CA GLY A 66 28.27 -4.00 18.64
C GLY A 66 27.33 -4.95 19.36
N LEU A 67 27.05 -4.72 20.65
CA LEU A 67 26.06 -5.51 21.39
C LEU A 67 24.65 -5.44 20.79
N TYR A 68 24.35 -4.41 20.00
CA TYR A 68 23.10 -4.34 19.24
C TYR A 68 22.98 -5.49 18.22
N ASP A 69 24.08 -5.93 17.62
CA ASP A 69 24.08 -7.04 16.66
C ASP A 69 23.73 -8.38 17.34
N SER A 70 24.09 -8.52 18.62
CA SER A 70 23.72 -9.70 19.43
C SER A 70 22.22 -9.81 19.72
N MET A 71 21.45 -8.71 19.61
CA MET A 71 20.01 -8.73 19.86
C MET A 71 19.22 -9.53 18.80
N ALA A 72 19.83 -9.84 17.65
CA ALA A 72 19.25 -10.67 16.60
C ALA A 72 19.71 -12.13 16.65
N ALA A 73 20.54 -12.51 17.63
CA ALA A 73 21.08 -13.86 17.74
C ALA A 73 19.97 -14.88 18.06
N ILE A 74 20.10 -16.08 17.49
CA ILE A 74 19.25 -17.23 17.81
C ILE A 74 19.85 -17.96 19.02
N GLU A 75 18.98 -18.34 19.95
CA GLU A 75 19.35 -19.14 21.11
C GLU A 75 19.05 -20.61 20.85
N ILE A 76 20.10 -21.45 20.83
CA ILE A 76 19.97 -22.90 20.65
C ILE A 76 19.40 -23.50 21.95
N MET A 77 18.56 -24.53 21.84
CA MET A 77 17.82 -25.15 22.95
C MET A 77 16.71 -24.29 23.58
N ASP A 78 16.42 -23.10 23.03
CA ASP A 78 15.21 -22.36 23.40
C ASP A 78 14.02 -22.82 22.52
N PRO A 79 12.89 -23.27 23.10
CA PRO A 79 11.75 -23.80 22.34
C PRO A 79 11.09 -22.81 21.36
N LYS A 80 11.33 -21.50 21.51
CA LYS A 80 10.77 -20.46 20.64
C LYS A 80 11.76 -20.01 19.58
N MET A 81 13.05 -19.98 19.90
CA MET A 81 14.11 -19.47 19.02
C MET A 81 14.73 -20.58 18.15
N ASP A 82 14.85 -21.78 18.68
CA ASP A 82 15.49 -22.93 18.02
C ASP A 82 14.48 -23.74 17.20
N THR A 83 14.52 -23.59 15.88
CA THR A 83 13.70 -24.40 14.97
C THR A 83 14.11 -25.87 14.93
N GLY A 84 15.36 -26.20 15.24
CA GLY A 84 15.86 -27.57 15.30
C GLY A 84 15.40 -28.33 16.53
N MET A 85 14.91 -27.64 17.56
CA MET A 85 14.46 -28.25 18.80
C MET A 85 13.18 -29.07 18.58
N ARG A 86 13.22 -30.34 19.02
CA ARG A 86 12.05 -31.22 19.00
C ARG A 86 11.18 -30.95 20.22
N VAL A 87 9.97 -30.48 19.99
CA VAL A 87 8.94 -30.32 21.02
C VAL A 87 8.04 -31.55 21.02
N GLU A 88 7.66 -32.04 22.20
CA GLU A 88 6.74 -33.18 22.34
C GLU A 88 5.43 -32.93 21.57
N GLY A 89 4.99 -33.91 20.76
CA GLY A 89 3.81 -33.80 19.90
C GLY A 89 4.06 -33.28 18.48
N GLN A 90 5.31 -32.98 18.11
CA GLN A 90 5.71 -32.55 16.76
C GLN A 90 6.60 -33.60 16.08
N ASP A 91 6.01 -34.76 15.76
CA ASP A 91 6.70 -35.86 15.10
C ASP A 91 7.15 -35.49 13.68
N ALA A 92 8.29 -36.04 13.26
CA ALA A 92 8.80 -35.85 11.92
C ALA A 92 7.82 -36.43 10.88
N SER A 93 7.50 -35.63 9.86
CA SER A 93 6.74 -36.07 8.69
C SER A 93 7.37 -37.36 8.11
N LYS A 94 6.52 -38.36 7.83
CA LYS A 94 6.90 -39.61 7.15
C LYS A 94 7.46 -39.31 5.76
N ASP A 95 8.17 -40.27 5.17
CA ASP A 95 8.60 -40.18 3.76
C ASP A 95 7.37 -39.97 2.85
N PHE A 96 7.33 -38.84 2.15
CA PHE A 96 6.21 -38.44 1.30
C PHE A 96 6.37 -38.94 -0.14
N ASP A 97 5.38 -39.68 -0.64
CA ASP A 97 5.30 -40.12 -2.04
C ASP A 97 4.32 -39.24 -2.83
N ALA A 98 4.86 -38.40 -3.72
CA ALA A 98 4.05 -37.53 -4.57
C ALA A 98 3.23 -38.27 -5.65
N SER A 99 3.53 -39.55 -5.91
CA SER A 99 2.86 -40.34 -6.94
C SER A 99 1.71 -41.19 -6.41
N SER A 100 1.46 -41.16 -5.09
CA SER A 100 0.39 -41.93 -4.47
C SER A 100 -0.98 -41.54 -5.06
N PRO A 101 -1.86 -42.50 -5.38
CA PRO A 101 -3.21 -42.20 -5.86
C PRO A 101 -3.99 -41.41 -4.80
N LEU A 102 -4.70 -40.38 -5.24
CA LEU A 102 -5.62 -39.60 -4.41
C LEU A 102 -7.02 -39.62 -5.01
N SER A 103 -8.03 -39.60 -4.14
CA SER A 103 -9.42 -39.41 -4.56
C SER A 103 -9.65 -37.98 -5.08
N ALA A 104 -10.74 -37.78 -5.82
CA ALA A 104 -11.14 -36.44 -6.27
C ALA A 104 -11.38 -35.47 -5.09
N SER A 105 -11.97 -35.95 -3.99
CA SER A 105 -12.23 -35.17 -2.77
C SER A 105 -10.94 -34.75 -2.07
N GLN A 106 -9.95 -35.64 -2.02
CA GLN A 106 -8.63 -35.36 -1.47
C GLN A 106 -7.86 -34.33 -2.31
N ILE A 107 -7.93 -34.43 -3.64
CA ILE A 107 -7.34 -33.44 -4.55
C ILE A 107 -7.97 -32.07 -4.35
N LEU A 108 -9.30 -31.99 -4.21
CA LEU A 108 -9.99 -30.74 -3.89
C LEU A 108 -9.49 -30.15 -2.57
N GLY A 109 -9.30 -30.97 -1.54
CA GLY A 109 -8.71 -30.54 -0.26
C GLY A 109 -7.32 -29.94 -0.41
N VAL A 110 -6.44 -30.58 -1.19
CA VAL A 110 -5.09 -30.07 -1.47
C VAL A 110 -5.16 -28.73 -2.23
N MET A 111 -6.01 -28.61 -3.26
CA MET A 111 -6.19 -27.37 -4.02
C MET A 111 -6.69 -26.22 -3.16
N ASP A 112 -7.72 -26.47 -2.35
CA ASP A 112 -8.37 -25.47 -1.50
C ASP A 112 -7.45 -25.02 -0.34
N LYS A 113 -6.64 -25.94 0.20
CA LYS A 113 -5.61 -25.63 1.20
C LYS A 113 -4.45 -24.83 0.60
N LEU A 114 -3.98 -25.17 -0.61
CA LEU A 114 -2.97 -24.40 -1.33
C LEU A 114 -3.41 -22.96 -1.59
N CYS A 115 -4.67 -22.76 -1.99
CA CYS A 115 -5.27 -21.43 -2.12
C CYS A 115 -5.19 -20.65 -0.79
N SER A 116 -5.53 -21.31 0.33
CA SER A 116 -5.43 -20.69 1.67
C SER A 116 -3.99 -20.30 2.03
N CYS A 117 -3.01 -21.15 1.70
CA CYS A 117 -1.58 -20.84 1.87
C CYS A 117 -1.12 -19.67 0.98
N GLU A 118 -1.55 -19.61 -0.27
CA GLU A 118 -1.24 -18.52 -1.21
C GLU A 118 -1.76 -17.18 -0.69
N LEU A 119 -3.01 -17.14 -0.23
CA LEU A 119 -3.60 -15.90 0.29
C LEU A 119 -3.02 -15.51 1.66
N ALA A 120 -2.57 -16.48 2.48
CA ALA A 120 -1.83 -16.19 3.70
C ALA A 120 -0.47 -15.55 3.39
N TRP A 121 0.25 -16.04 2.37
CA TRP A 121 1.49 -15.42 1.90
C TRP A 121 1.24 -14.01 1.34
N HIS A 122 0.18 -13.83 0.53
CA HIS A 122 -0.23 -12.51 0.04
C HIS A 122 -0.57 -11.50 1.14
N SER A 123 -0.84 -11.98 2.37
CA SER A 123 -1.11 -11.17 3.55
C SER A 123 0.15 -10.87 4.39
N GLY A 124 1.33 -11.31 3.95
CA GLY A 124 2.62 -10.99 4.57
C GLY A 124 3.27 -12.11 5.38
N HIS A 125 2.62 -13.28 5.52
CA HIS A 125 3.25 -14.44 6.18
C HIS A 125 4.40 -15.02 5.35
N SER A 126 5.33 -15.76 5.98
CA SER A 126 6.50 -16.30 5.27
C SER A 126 6.14 -17.46 4.34
N LEU A 127 6.90 -17.62 3.24
CA LEU A 127 6.77 -18.76 2.33
C LEU A 127 7.01 -20.10 3.04
N SER A 128 7.97 -20.14 3.97
CA SER A 128 8.31 -21.33 4.75
C SER A 128 7.15 -21.87 5.59
N GLN A 129 6.19 -21.02 5.97
CA GLN A 129 5.05 -21.38 6.81
C GLN A 129 3.74 -21.49 6.03
N THR A 130 3.76 -21.14 4.74
CA THR A 130 2.57 -21.09 3.88
C THR A 130 2.73 -22.05 2.70
N ILE A 131 3.14 -21.57 1.53
CA ILE A 131 3.23 -22.35 0.29
C ILE A 131 4.18 -23.53 0.43
N PHE A 132 5.35 -23.33 1.03
CA PHE A 132 6.36 -24.39 1.16
C PHE A 132 5.99 -25.46 2.18
N THR A 133 4.89 -25.33 2.91
CA THR A 133 4.38 -26.44 3.72
C THR A 133 3.83 -27.56 2.82
N CYS A 134 3.38 -27.26 1.60
CA CYS A 134 2.85 -28.27 0.69
C CYS A 134 3.99 -29.12 0.08
N LEU A 135 3.97 -30.43 0.34
CA LEU A 135 5.00 -31.35 -0.12
C LEU A 135 4.94 -31.62 -1.64
N TYR A 136 3.78 -31.42 -2.27
CA TYR A 136 3.65 -31.46 -3.73
C TYR A 136 4.43 -30.35 -4.42
N VAL A 137 4.56 -29.16 -3.82
CA VAL A 137 5.34 -28.04 -4.40
C VAL A 137 6.79 -28.43 -4.60
N HIS A 138 7.38 -29.16 -3.64
CA HIS A 138 8.77 -29.61 -3.70
C HIS A 138 9.00 -30.84 -4.60
N ASN A 139 7.94 -31.58 -4.93
CA ASN A 139 8.03 -32.88 -5.60
C ASN A 139 7.22 -32.94 -6.91
N VAL A 140 6.77 -31.80 -7.44
CA VAL A 140 5.86 -31.74 -8.60
C VAL A 140 6.42 -32.42 -9.86
N PHE A 141 7.74 -32.40 -10.06
CA PHE A 141 8.41 -33.08 -11.17
C PHE A 141 8.65 -34.57 -10.94
N LYS A 142 8.51 -35.06 -9.69
CA LYS A 142 8.52 -36.51 -9.40
C LYS A 142 7.19 -37.17 -9.78
N ILE A 143 6.11 -36.39 -9.90
CA ILE A 143 4.82 -36.88 -10.39
C ILE A 143 4.98 -37.32 -11.85
N PRO A 144 4.62 -38.58 -12.20
CA PRO A 144 4.75 -39.11 -13.56
C PRO A 144 4.09 -38.20 -14.60
N GLN A 145 4.68 -38.09 -15.78
CA GLN A 145 4.05 -37.43 -16.92
C GLN A 145 3.08 -38.40 -17.63
N VAL A 146 1.92 -37.89 -18.04
CA VAL A 146 0.96 -38.64 -18.85
C VAL A 146 1.47 -38.75 -20.28
N LYS A 147 1.71 -39.97 -20.77
CA LYS A 147 2.04 -40.23 -22.19
C LYS A 147 0.76 -40.60 -22.95
N GLY A 148 -0.02 -39.59 -23.34
CA GLY A 148 -1.21 -39.75 -24.18
C GLY A 148 -2.54 -39.78 -23.40
N VAL A 149 -3.60 -39.26 -24.04
CA VAL A 149 -4.94 -39.05 -23.48
C VAL A 149 -5.73 -40.36 -23.27
N ALA A 150 -5.19 -41.50 -23.72
CA ALA A 150 -5.84 -42.80 -23.68
C ALA A 150 -5.10 -43.74 -22.72
N GLU A 151 -5.84 -44.27 -21.74
CA GLU A 151 -5.53 -45.50 -20.99
C GLU A 151 -4.52 -45.45 -19.83
N SER A 152 -4.69 -44.53 -18.87
CA SER A 152 -4.19 -44.82 -17.52
C SER A 152 -5.16 -44.40 -16.41
N ASP A 153 -5.37 -45.33 -15.49
CA ASP A 153 -6.32 -45.32 -14.38
C ASP A 153 -6.06 -44.25 -13.29
N ASN A 154 -5.08 -43.33 -13.48
CA ASN A 154 -4.68 -42.37 -12.45
C ASN A 154 -4.29 -40.97 -12.99
N ASN A 155 -5.05 -40.46 -13.97
CA ASN A 155 -4.86 -39.10 -14.53
C ASN A 155 -5.22 -37.98 -13.53
N LEU A 156 -5.93 -38.29 -12.44
CA LEU A 156 -6.27 -37.31 -11.40
C LEU A 156 -5.03 -36.67 -10.77
N VAL A 157 -4.05 -37.47 -10.35
CA VAL A 157 -2.80 -36.95 -9.76
C VAL A 157 -1.85 -36.45 -10.84
N SER A 158 -1.63 -37.28 -11.88
CA SER A 158 -0.60 -37.05 -12.90
C SER A 158 -0.92 -35.91 -13.88
N LEU A 159 -2.21 -35.59 -14.09
CA LEU A 159 -2.65 -34.47 -14.93
C LEU A 159 -3.27 -33.36 -14.08
N VAL A 160 -4.38 -33.62 -13.37
CA VAL A 160 -5.18 -32.56 -12.74
C VAL A 160 -4.47 -31.90 -11.56
N LEU A 161 -4.00 -32.68 -10.57
CA LEU A 161 -3.28 -32.14 -9.42
C LEU A 161 -1.96 -31.51 -9.86
N LYS A 162 -1.20 -32.19 -10.72
CA LYS A 162 0.07 -31.68 -11.25
C LYS A 162 -0.09 -30.34 -11.96
N ALA A 163 -1.07 -30.21 -12.85
CA ALA A 163 -1.35 -28.95 -13.55
C ALA A 163 -1.72 -27.83 -12.58
N TYR A 164 -2.57 -28.13 -11.58
CA TYR A 164 -2.95 -27.15 -10.57
C TYR A 164 -1.75 -26.68 -9.72
N VAL A 165 -0.93 -27.61 -9.23
CA VAL A 165 0.25 -27.29 -8.41
C VAL A 165 1.26 -26.47 -9.19
N LEU A 166 1.55 -26.82 -10.46
CA LEU A 166 2.38 -25.99 -11.34
C LEU A 166 1.76 -24.60 -11.56
N GLY A 167 0.44 -24.53 -11.75
CA GLY A 167 -0.28 -23.27 -11.85
C GLY A 167 -0.10 -22.39 -10.60
N VAL A 168 -0.23 -22.95 -9.40
CA VAL A 168 0.01 -22.24 -8.13
C VAL A 168 1.45 -21.73 -8.06
N ILE A 169 2.42 -22.59 -8.37
CA ILE A 169 3.84 -22.23 -8.38
C ILE A 169 4.10 -21.05 -9.32
N LYS A 170 3.54 -21.07 -10.53
CA LYS A 170 3.72 -19.97 -11.49
C LYS A 170 3.01 -18.69 -11.10
N CYS A 171 1.81 -18.76 -10.52
CA CYS A 171 1.19 -17.60 -9.89
C CYS A 171 2.10 -17.01 -8.79
N CYS A 172 2.62 -17.85 -7.90
CA CYS A 172 3.52 -17.43 -6.83
C CYS A 172 4.83 -16.85 -7.37
N GLN A 173 5.39 -17.41 -8.44
CA GLN A 173 6.57 -16.90 -9.12
C GLN A 173 6.34 -15.49 -9.67
N LEU A 174 5.23 -15.28 -10.40
CA LEU A 174 4.89 -13.97 -10.98
C LEU A 174 4.65 -12.92 -9.90
N VAL A 175 3.94 -13.29 -8.82
CA VAL A 175 3.77 -12.40 -7.66
C VAL A 175 5.13 -12.12 -7.02
N TRP A 176 5.98 -13.12 -6.80
CA TRP A 176 7.30 -12.92 -6.24
C TRP A 176 8.16 -11.97 -7.10
N GLN A 177 8.17 -12.16 -8.43
CA GLN A 177 8.86 -11.29 -9.39
C GLN A 177 8.35 -9.85 -9.32
N GLU A 178 7.06 -9.65 -9.08
CA GLU A 178 6.48 -8.32 -8.86
C GLU A 178 6.94 -7.72 -7.53
N MET A 179 6.93 -8.51 -6.43
CA MET A 179 7.26 -8.01 -5.09
C MET A 179 8.75 -7.64 -4.95
N ILE A 180 9.66 -8.34 -5.62
CA ILE A 180 11.10 -8.01 -5.59
C ILE A 180 11.47 -6.71 -6.34
N LYS A 181 10.52 -6.07 -7.03
CA LYS A 181 10.73 -4.75 -7.66
C LYS A 181 10.89 -3.62 -6.63
N GLY A 182 10.62 -3.88 -5.34
CA GLY A 182 10.78 -2.89 -4.27
C GLY A 182 9.69 -1.82 -4.25
N ASN A 183 8.53 -2.11 -4.83
CA ASN A 183 7.38 -1.19 -4.82
C ASN A 183 6.70 -1.11 -3.44
N VAL A 184 6.86 -2.14 -2.61
CA VAL A 184 6.38 -2.20 -1.22
C VAL A 184 7.53 -2.53 -0.26
N TYR A 185 7.32 -2.39 1.04
CA TYR A 185 8.35 -2.64 2.05
C TYR A 185 8.42 -4.12 2.45
N GLU A 186 9.60 -4.73 2.32
CA GLU A 186 9.86 -6.08 2.81
C GLU A 186 9.78 -6.16 4.35
N GLU A 187 9.32 -7.29 4.87
CA GLU A 187 9.08 -7.60 6.29
C GLU A 187 8.06 -6.70 7.01
N GLU A 188 7.51 -5.70 6.34
CA GLU A 188 6.38 -4.88 6.81
C GLU A 188 5.10 -5.18 6.02
N ASP A 189 5.16 -5.09 4.69
CA ASP A 189 4.01 -5.32 3.82
C ASP A 189 3.97 -6.75 3.27
N PHE A 190 5.13 -7.37 3.05
CA PHE A 190 5.28 -8.66 2.37
C PHE A 190 6.63 -9.33 2.70
N THR A 191 6.74 -10.65 2.52
CA THR A 191 8.02 -11.38 2.69
C THR A 191 8.41 -12.11 1.40
N THR A 192 9.63 -11.88 0.89
CA THR A 192 10.09 -12.46 -0.38
C THR A 192 11.10 -13.59 -0.21
N ASN A 193 11.53 -13.88 1.01
CA ASN A 193 12.54 -14.89 1.28
C ASN A 193 12.09 -16.30 0.84
N LYS A 194 12.83 -16.88 -0.12
CA LYS A 194 12.61 -18.25 -0.63
C LYS A 194 13.28 -19.34 0.19
N TYR A 195 14.13 -18.99 1.17
CA TYR A 195 14.87 -19.93 2.01
C TYR A 195 15.71 -20.95 1.21
N GLY A 196 16.27 -20.51 0.07
CA GLY A 196 17.07 -21.35 -0.82
C GLY A 196 16.27 -22.30 -1.72
N LEU A 197 14.94 -22.23 -1.71
CA LEU A 197 14.06 -23.01 -2.57
C LEU A 197 13.76 -22.28 -3.89
N SER A 198 13.36 -23.04 -4.91
CA SER A 198 13.06 -22.53 -6.26
C SER A 198 11.56 -22.64 -6.56
N PHE A 199 11.03 -21.69 -7.33
CA PHE A 199 9.70 -21.80 -7.96
C PHE A 199 9.77 -22.41 -9.36
N TYR A 200 10.83 -23.16 -9.64
CA TYR A 200 11.14 -23.75 -10.94
C TYR A 200 11.12 -22.70 -12.04
N GLU A 201 11.89 -21.63 -11.85
CA GLU A 201 11.93 -20.46 -12.73
C GLU A 201 12.18 -20.82 -14.21
N ASP A 202 12.91 -21.92 -14.46
CA ASP A 202 13.23 -22.43 -15.80
C ASP A 202 12.03 -23.06 -16.53
N PHE A 203 10.97 -23.44 -15.83
CA PHE A 203 9.78 -24.04 -16.44
C PHE A 203 8.87 -22.95 -17.05
N PRO A 204 8.54 -22.96 -18.35
CA PRO A 204 7.77 -21.88 -18.96
C PRO A 204 6.32 -21.77 -18.45
N GLU A 205 5.77 -20.55 -18.39
CA GLU A 205 4.36 -20.32 -18.10
C GLU A 205 3.45 -20.95 -19.18
N SER A 206 3.90 -20.95 -20.45
CA SER A 206 3.17 -21.56 -21.57
C SER A 206 2.98 -23.07 -21.41
N GLU A 207 3.99 -23.80 -20.95
CA GLU A 207 3.87 -25.24 -20.69
C GLU A 207 2.90 -25.53 -19.53
N THR A 208 2.92 -24.69 -18.50
CA THR A 208 1.95 -24.78 -17.39
C THR A 208 0.52 -24.54 -17.87
N LEU A 209 0.32 -23.55 -18.75
CA LEU A 209 -0.99 -23.25 -19.33
C LEU A 209 -1.50 -24.40 -20.21
N ASN A 210 -0.64 -25.03 -21.01
CA ASN A 210 -1.00 -26.21 -21.81
C ASN A 210 -1.45 -27.37 -20.91
N LEU A 211 -0.75 -27.63 -19.79
CA LEU A 211 -1.16 -28.68 -18.84
C LEU A 211 -2.51 -28.37 -18.17
N LEU A 212 -2.77 -27.10 -17.84
CA LEU A 212 -4.07 -26.69 -17.32
C LEU A 212 -5.17 -26.85 -18.37
N GLU A 213 -4.88 -26.60 -19.64
CA GLU A 213 -5.78 -26.85 -20.77
C GLU A 213 -6.08 -28.32 -20.97
N ASP A 214 -5.06 -29.18 -20.99
CA ASP A 214 -5.20 -30.62 -21.09
C ASP A 214 -6.07 -31.18 -19.95
N ALA A 215 -5.85 -30.69 -18.72
CA ALA A 215 -6.66 -31.04 -17.56
C ALA A 215 -8.12 -30.56 -17.69
N GLU A 216 -8.32 -29.35 -18.21
CA GLU A 216 -9.64 -28.76 -18.47
C GLU A 216 -10.43 -29.61 -19.49
N GLU A 217 -9.81 -29.94 -20.62
CA GLU A 217 -10.40 -30.76 -21.69
C GLU A 217 -10.73 -32.17 -21.21
N TRP A 218 -9.82 -32.79 -20.46
CA TRP A 218 -10.02 -34.13 -19.90
C TRP A 218 -11.20 -34.18 -18.92
N LEU A 219 -11.30 -33.20 -18.00
CA LEU A 219 -12.43 -33.09 -17.07
C LEU A 219 -13.75 -32.81 -17.79
N MET A 220 -13.74 -31.95 -18.83
CA MET A 220 -14.92 -31.71 -19.66
C MET A 220 -15.41 -32.97 -20.37
N LYS A 221 -14.50 -33.81 -20.87
CA LYS A 221 -14.84 -35.11 -21.49
C LYS A 221 -15.53 -36.02 -20.48
N ILE A 222 -14.98 -36.14 -19.27
CA ILE A 222 -15.59 -36.95 -18.19
C ILE A 222 -17.00 -36.45 -17.84
N ILE A 223 -17.19 -35.14 -17.70
CA ILE A 223 -18.50 -34.56 -17.38
C ILE A 223 -19.53 -34.87 -18.47
N LYS A 224 -19.13 -34.84 -19.75
CA LYS A 224 -20.02 -35.20 -20.87
C LYS A 224 -20.45 -36.66 -20.78
N THR A 225 -19.49 -37.58 -20.64
CA THR A 225 -19.77 -39.02 -20.53
C THR A 225 -20.65 -39.34 -19.31
N ALA A 226 -20.43 -38.66 -18.18
CA ALA A 226 -21.23 -38.85 -16.97
C ALA A 226 -22.69 -38.36 -17.08
N ASN A 227 -23.00 -37.46 -18.02
CA ASN A 227 -24.39 -37.02 -18.27
C ASN A 227 -25.13 -37.94 -19.26
N GLU A 228 -24.41 -38.78 -20.02
CA GLU A 228 -24.97 -39.63 -21.08
C GLU A 228 -25.30 -41.05 -20.58
N ASP A 229 -24.56 -41.60 -19.60
CA ASP A 229 -24.77 -42.95 -19.06
C ASP A 229 -25.01 -42.96 -17.54
N GLU A 230 -26.22 -43.30 -17.08
CA GLU A 230 -26.56 -43.45 -15.64
C GLU A 230 -25.88 -44.68 -14.97
N GLU A 231 -25.43 -45.67 -15.76
CA GLU A 231 -24.88 -46.94 -15.28
C GLU A 231 -23.36 -46.94 -15.04
N ILE A 232 -22.62 -45.92 -15.50
CA ILE A 232 -21.16 -45.85 -15.36
C ILE A 232 -20.79 -45.26 -13.99
N ARG A 233 -21.20 -45.96 -12.93
CA ARG A 233 -20.64 -45.82 -11.59
C ARG A 233 -19.35 -46.64 -11.53
N PHE A 234 -18.23 -46.09 -12.00
CA PHE A 234 -16.93 -46.75 -11.91
C PHE A 234 -16.61 -47.09 -10.44
N LYS A 235 -16.58 -48.40 -10.14
CA LYS A 235 -16.03 -48.98 -8.92
C LYS A 235 -14.52 -48.77 -8.88
N ASP A 236 -13.96 -48.67 -7.66
CA ASP A 236 -12.53 -48.76 -7.35
C ASP A 236 -11.69 -47.47 -7.51
N GLY A 237 -12.15 -46.34 -6.97
CA GLY A 237 -11.27 -45.18 -6.69
C GLY A 237 -11.31 -44.02 -7.69
N TYR A 238 -12.30 -44.00 -8.58
CA TYR A 238 -12.49 -43.01 -9.65
C TYR A 238 -13.46 -41.88 -9.27
N ILE A 239 -13.55 -40.81 -10.08
CA ILE A 239 -14.57 -39.76 -9.95
C ILE A 239 -15.96 -40.42 -9.93
N THR A 240 -16.56 -40.56 -8.75
CA THR A 240 -17.80 -41.32 -8.53
C THR A 240 -19.06 -40.54 -8.90
N ASP A 241 -18.94 -39.24 -9.17
CA ASP A 241 -20.05 -38.32 -9.36
C ASP A 241 -19.61 -37.15 -10.26
N GLY A 242 -20.42 -36.80 -11.27
CA GLY A 242 -20.20 -35.63 -12.12
C GLY A 242 -20.07 -34.32 -11.34
N SER A 243 -20.52 -34.28 -10.08
CA SER A 243 -20.29 -33.17 -9.14
C SER A 243 -18.81 -32.91 -8.84
N HIS A 244 -18.00 -33.96 -8.61
CA HIS A 244 -16.57 -33.84 -8.29
C HIS A 244 -15.76 -33.40 -9.50
N ALA A 245 -16.08 -33.92 -10.70
CA ALA A 245 -15.45 -33.47 -11.94
C ALA A 245 -15.73 -31.97 -12.20
N LYS A 246 -16.98 -31.51 -11.98
CA LYS A 246 -17.34 -30.09 -12.08
C LYS A 246 -16.58 -29.24 -11.05
N ALA A 247 -16.45 -29.72 -9.82
CA ALA A 247 -15.70 -29.04 -8.77
C ALA A 247 -14.21 -28.89 -9.14
N LEU A 248 -13.56 -29.97 -9.60
CA LEU A 248 -12.17 -29.93 -10.06
C LEU A 248 -12.00 -28.99 -11.27
N LEU A 249 -12.93 -29.06 -12.24
CA LEU A 249 -12.93 -28.20 -13.41
C LEU A 249 -12.98 -26.72 -13.02
N SER A 250 -13.83 -26.36 -12.05
CA SER A 250 -13.92 -24.98 -11.57
C SER A 250 -12.61 -24.45 -10.96
N ARG A 251 -11.84 -25.29 -10.23
CA ARG A 251 -10.53 -24.92 -9.67
C ARG A 251 -9.48 -24.76 -10.77
N ILE A 252 -9.45 -25.67 -11.75
CA ILE A 252 -8.53 -25.62 -12.89
C ILE A 252 -8.79 -24.36 -13.73
N GLN A 253 -10.06 -24.12 -14.08
CA GLN A 253 -10.45 -22.92 -14.83
C GLN A 253 -10.08 -21.65 -14.06
N LEU A 254 -10.41 -21.57 -12.77
CA LEU A 254 -10.02 -20.44 -11.94
C LEU A 254 -8.50 -20.21 -11.95
N ARG A 255 -7.71 -21.27 -11.74
CA ARG A 255 -6.24 -21.18 -11.72
C ARG A 255 -5.69 -20.70 -13.06
N LYS A 256 -6.20 -21.25 -14.17
CA LYS A 256 -5.83 -20.85 -15.53
C LYS A 256 -6.12 -19.37 -15.78
N ARG A 257 -7.34 -18.89 -15.46
CA ARG A 257 -7.75 -17.48 -15.62
C ARG A 257 -6.89 -16.55 -14.77
N TYR A 258 -6.62 -16.93 -13.52
CA TYR A 258 -5.77 -16.13 -12.64
C TYR A 258 -4.32 -16.05 -13.14
N LEU A 259 -3.73 -17.18 -13.59
CA LEU A 259 -2.39 -17.21 -14.17
C LEU A 259 -2.31 -16.35 -15.44
N LEU A 260 -3.25 -16.49 -16.38
CA LEU A 260 -3.31 -15.65 -17.59
C LEU A 260 -3.42 -14.17 -17.24
N GLY A 261 -4.29 -13.80 -16.29
CA GLY A 261 -4.42 -12.42 -15.82
C GLY A 261 -3.11 -11.84 -15.30
N LEU A 262 -2.33 -12.63 -14.52
CA LEU A 262 -1.02 -12.25 -14.01
C LEU A 262 0.04 -12.14 -15.11
N VAL A 263 0.04 -13.02 -16.10
CA VAL A 263 0.94 -12.95 -17.26
C VAL A 263 0.66 -11.68 -18.06
N TYR A 264 -0.62 -11.40 -18.37
CA TYR A 264 -1.01 -10.24 -19.16
C TYR A 264 -0.75 -8.92 -18.44
N ILE A 265 -1.03 -8.80 -17.14
CA ILE A 265 -0.74 -7.55 -16.41
C ILE A 265 0.76 -7.30 -16.30
N SER A 266 1.56 -8.35 -16.10
CA SER A 266 3.02 -8.25 -16.05
C SER A 266 3.60 -7.84 -17.41
N GLY A 267 2.97 -8.28 -18.50
CA GLY A 267 3.27 -7.87 -19.88
C GLY A 267 2.60 -6.57 -20.33
N MET A 268 1.98 -5.79 -19.44
CA MET A 268 1.28 -4.52 -19.75
C MET A 268 0.13 -4.68 -20.78
N GLN A 269 -0.42 -5.88 -20.92
CA GLN A 269 -1.57 -6.19 -21.78
C GLN A 269 -2.89 -6.03 -21.00
N PHE A 270 -3.16 -4.79 -20.60
CA PHE A 270 -4.23 -4.47 -19.64
C PHE A 270 -5.64 -4.92 -20.07
N SER A 271 -5.99 -4.80 -21.35
CA SER A 271 -7.31 -5.23 -21.87
C SER A 271 -7.54 -6.73 -21.68
N GLU A 272 -6.55 -7.56 -22.02
CA GLU A 272 -6.66 -9.01 -21.86
C GLU A 272 -6.58 -9.40 -20.38
N SER A 273 -5.73 -8.74 -19.61
CA SER A 273 -5.67 -8.92 -18.16
C SER A 273 -7.01 -8.65 -17.48
N GLN A 274 -7.70 -7.56 -17.85
CA GLN A 274 -9.02 -7.23 -17.31
C GLN A 274 -10.02 -8.35 -17.55
N LYS A 275 -10.12 -8.83 -18.80
CA LYS A 275 -11.04 -9.92 -19.17
C LYS A 275 -10.79 -11.18 -18.35
N GLU A 276 -9.52 -11.59 -18.20
CA GLU A 276 -9.17 -12.80 -17.45
C GLU A 276 -9.48 -12.67 -15.96
N PHE A 277 -9.24 -11.51 -15.34
CA PHE A 277 -9.59 -11.28 -13.93
C PHE A 277 -11.12 -11.18 -13.71
N ASP A 278 -11.86 -10.59 -14.65
CA ASP A 278 -13.32 -10.56 -14.61
C ASP A 278 -13.93 -11.97 -14.75
N LEU A 279 -13.38 -12.80 -15.64
CA LEU A 279 -13.74 -14.21 -15.75
C LEU A 279 -13.42 -14.97 -14.47
N ALA A 280 -12.22 -14.81 -13.90
CA ALA A 280 -11.83 -15.44 -12.63
C ALA A 280 -12.78 -15.04 -11.49
N LYS A 281 -13.13 -13.75 -11.41
CA LYS A 281 -14.10 -13.24 -10.42
C LYS A 281 -15.49 -13.83 -10.64
N SER A 282 -15.94 -13.97 -11.89
CA SER A 282 -17.25 -14.58 -12.20
C SER A 282 -17.32 -16.05 -11.75
N LEU A 283 -16.22 -16.80 -11.87
CA LEU A 283 -16.12 -18.19 -11.39
C LEU A 283 -16.16 -18.28 -9.86
N LEU A 284 -15.60 -17.30 -9.17
CA LEU A 284 -15.58 -17.21 -7.70
C LEU A 284 -16.92 -16.76 -7.12
N ASP A 285 -17.60 -15.81 -7.77
CA ASP A 285 -18.83 -15.19 -7.28
C ASP A 285 -20.11 -15.84 -7.82
N GLY A 286 -19.99 -16.75 -8.79
CA GLY A 286 -21.10 -17.51 -9.32
C GLY A 286 -21.81 -18.38 -8.27
N LEU A 287 -23.15 -18.36 -8.31
CA LEU A 287 -24.02 -19.15 -7.43
C LEU A 287 -24.59 -20.42 -8.08
N GLY A 288 -24.21 -20.71 -9.33
CA GLY A 288 -24.66 -21.90 -10.05
C GLY A 288 -24.11 -23.22 -9.47
N PRO A 289 -24.76 -24.35 -9.74
CA PRO A 289 -24.23 -25.66 -9.35
C PRO A 289 -22.87 -25.92 -10.03
N GLY A 290 -21.87 -26.33 -9.26
CA GLY A 290 -20.52 -26.60 -9.78
C GLY A 290 -19.56 -25.41 -9.71
N THR A 291 -19.97 -24.28 -9.14
CA THR A 291 -19.06 -23.16 -8.84
C THR A 291 -18.15 -23.47 -7.65
N VAL A 292 -17.07 -22.71 -7.49
CA VAL A 292 -16.09 -22.94 -6.43
C VAL A 292 -16.76 -22.96 -5.05
N LYS A 293 -17.54 -21.92 -4.72
CA LYS A 293 -18.22 -21.79 -3.42
C LYS A 293 -19.25 -22.89 -3.16
N SER A 294 -20.00 -23.32 -4.18
CA SER A 294 -21.06 -24.33 -4.01
C SER A 294 -20.53 -25.75 -3.82
N THR A 295 -19.25 -25.98 -4.09
CA THR A 295 -18.61 -27.31 -4.07
C THR A 295 -17.51 -27.46 -3.03
N LEU A 296 -17.33 -26.47 -2.14
CA LEU A 296 -16.32 -26.54 -1.05
C LEU A 296 -16.52 -27.71 -0.09
N SER A 297 -17.77 -28.15 0.11
CA SER A 297 -18.09 -29.28 1.00
C SER A 297 -17.67 -30.64 0.45
N LEU A 298 -17.24 -30.72 -0.82
CA LEU A 298 -16.77 -31.95 -1.46
C LEU A 298 -15.29 -32.23 -1.18
N ALA A 299 -14.57 -31.28 -0.57
CA ALA A 299 -13.16 -31.40 -0.26
C ALA A 299 -12.92 -32.21 1.02
N GLU A 300 -11.90 -33.07 1.00
CA GLU A 300 -11.43 -33.85 2.13
C GLU A 300 -9.99 -33.44 2.49
N ASP A 301 -9.69 -33.23 3.77
CA ASP A 301 -8.36 -32.78 4.20
C ASP A 301 -7.31 -33.90 4.07
N VAL A 302 -6.11 -33.54 3.64
CA VAL A 302 -4.99 -34.48 3.40
C VAL A 302 -3.81 -34.04 4.25
N MET A 303 -3.81 -34.46 5.51
CA MET A 303 -2.79 -34.06 6.50
C MET A 303 -1.36 -34.37 6.02
N ASP A 304 -1.15 -35.52 5.39
CA ASP A 304 0.17 -35.96 4.92
C ASP A 304 0.69 -35.14 3.72
N ALA A 305 -0.14 -34.30 3.09
CA ALA A 305 0.28 -33.45 1.97
C ALA A 305 0.96 -32.14 2.42
N PHE A 306 0.85 -31.77 3.71
CA PHE A 306 1.38 -30.51 4.24
C PHE A 306 2.24 -30.75 5.49
N ASP A 307 3.50 -30.33 5.45
CA ASP A 307 4.42 -30.32 6.59
C ASP A 307 4.49 -28.90 7.18
N PRO A 308 3.77 -28.59 8.27
CA PRO A 308 3.81 -27.27 8.91
C PRO A 308 5.16 -26.96 9.57
N LEU A 309 6.04 -27.95 9.69
CA LEU A 309 7.36 -27.87 10.33
C LEU A 309 8.49 -27.94 9.31
N ILE A 310 8.19 -27.70 8.02
CA ILE A 310 9.19 -27.71 6.94
C ILE A 310 10.32 -26.69 7.20
N ASN A 311 10.01 -25.60 7.90
CA ASN A 311 10.96 -24.55 8.29
C ASN A 311 12.15 -25.07 9.12
N ARG A 312 12.02 -26.21 9.80
CA ARG A 312 13.12 -26.87 10.52
C ARG A 312 14.24 -27.36 9.60
N LYS A 313 13.91 -27.62 8.32
CA LYS A 313 14.84 -28.08 7.28
C LYS A 313 15.40 -26.92 6.45
N LEU A 314 14.93 -25.69 6.68
CA LEU A 314 15.27 -24.51 5.90
C LEU A 314 16.24 -23.62 6.67
N ALA A 315 17.12 -22.93 5.95
CA ALA A 315 18.03 -21.96 6.54
C ALA A 315 17.25 -20.70 6.95
N ALA A 316 16.82 -20.63 8.22
CA ALA A 316 16.13 -19.48 8.78
C ALA A 316 17.09 -18.63 9.63
N GLN A 317 17.05 -17.31 9.43
CA GLN A 317 17.82 -16.33 10.23
C GLN A 317 17.00 -15.73 11.37
N ALA A 318 15.72 -16.10 11.47
CA ALA A 318 14.81 -15.61 12.49
C ALA A 318 13.88 -16.74 12.95
N PRO A 319 13.43 -16.70 14.22
CA PRO A 319 12.45 -17.64 14.72
C PRO A 319 11.12 -17.58 13.95
N PRO A 320 10.46 -18.72 13.70
CA PRO A 320 9.18 -18.77 13.02
C PRO A 320 8.08 -18.17 13.89
N ARG A 321 7.30 -17.23 13.34
CA ARG A 321 6.14 -16.67 14.05
C ARG A 321 4.95 -17.61 13.94
N PRO A 322 4.18 -17.89 15.00
CA PRO A 322 2.96 -18.69 14.86
C PRO A 322 2.02 -18.02 13.84
N ILE A 323 1.54 -18.78 12.86
CA ILE A 323 0.54 -18.30 11.91
C ILE A 323 -0.72 -19.13 11.99
N THR A 324 -1.87 -18.50 11.74
CA THR A 324 -3.14 -19.18 11.57
C THR A 324 -3.59 -18.93 10.15
N LEU A 325 -3.72 -20.00 9.36
CA LEU A 325 -4.24 -19.90 8.01
C LEU A 325 -5.72 -19.50 8.08
N VAL A 326 -6.13 -18.59 7.19
CA VAL A 326 -7.53 -18.21 7.01
C VAL A 326 -8.36 -19.41 6.57
N THR A 327 -9.67 -19.34 6.78
CA THR A 327 -10.57 -20.40 6.29
C THR A 327 -10.59 -20.44 4.76
N VAL A 328 -10.91 -21.59 4.18
CA VAL A 328 -11.00 -21.74 2.70
C VAL A 328 -12.01 -20.76 2.09
N ASN A 329 -13.13 -20.52 2.78
CA ASN A 329 -14.14 -19.54 2.36
C ASN A 329 -13.57 -18.12 2.30
N GLU A 330 -12.84 -17.71 3.33
CA GLU A 330 -12.18 -16.41 3.39
C GLU A 330 -11.05 -16.30 2.35
N ALA A 331 -10.29 -17.37 2.11
CA ALA A 331 -9.25 -17.40 1.08
C ALA A 331 -9.84 -17.11 -0.31
N TYR A 332 -10.92 -17.80 -0.70
CA TYR A 332 -11.59 -17.54 -1.98
C TYR A 332 -12.28 -16.18 -2.04
N ALA A 333 -12.81 -15.67 -0.92
CA ALA A 333 -13.33 -14.30 -0.85
C ALA A 333 -12.23 -13.26 -1.05
N ASN A 334 -11.05 -13.46 -0.44
CA ASN A 334 -9.88 -12.61 -0.60
C ASN A 334 -9.32 -12.67 -2.02
N LEU A 335 -9.31 -13.86 -2.64
CA LEU A 335 -8.94 -14.02 -4.04
C LEU A 335 -9.92 -13.29 -4.98
N SER A 336 -11.23 -13.39 -4.74
CA SER A 336 -12.24 -12.65 -5.51
C SER A 336 -12.04 -11.14 -5.40
N ALA A 337 -11.79 -10.64 -4.18
CA ALA A 337 -11.48 -9.25 -3.93
C ALA A 337 -10.16 -8.81 -4.62
N LEU A 338 -9.14 -9.68 -4.64
CA LEU A 338 -7.88 -9.43 -5.35
C LEU A 338 -8.09 -9.38 -6.87
N CYS A 339 -8.77 -10.34 -7.47
CA CYS A 339 -9.11 -10.33 -8.90
C CYS A 339 -9.90 -9.08 -9.27
N GLY A 340 -10.88 -8.67 -8.44
CA GLY A 340 -11.59 -7.41 -8.62
C GLY A 340 -10.67 -6.19 -8.62
N ARG A 341 -9.74 -6.10 -7.66
CA ARG A 341 -8.76 -5.00 -7.62
C ARG A 341 -7.82 -5.01 -8.83
N LEU A 342 -7.33 -6.18 -9.25
CA LEU A 342 -6.43 -6.30 -10.40
C LEU A 342 -7.17 -5.97 -11.72
N SER A 343 -8.44 -6.37 -11.85
CA SER A 343 -9.30 -5.93 -12.95
C SER A 343 -9.45 -4.40 -12.99
N THR A 344 -9.73 -3.76 -11.85
CA THR A 344 -9.77 -2.29 -11.74
C THR A 344 -8.43 -1.64 -12.06
N ILE A 345 -7.30 -2.24 -11.69
CA ILE A 345 -5.98 -1.72 -12.07
C ILE A 345 -5.81 -1.77 -13.59
N SER A 346 -6.31 -2.82 -14.25
CA SER A 346 -6.24 -2.96 -15.70
C SER A 346 -7.10 -1.94 -16.47
N THR A 347 -8.05 -1.25 -15.83
CA THR A 347 -8.80 -0.16 -16.48
C THR A 347 -8.05 1.17 -16.52
N ILE A 348 -6.89 1.28 -15.86
CA ILE A 348 -6.09 2.52 -15.77
C ILE A 348 -5.76 3.15 -17.13
N THR A 349 -5.68 2.34 -18.20
CA THR A 349 -5.43 2.83 -19.57
C THR A 349 -6.57 3.62 -20.18
N GLN A 350 -7.74 3.61 -19.54
CA GLN A 350 -8.93 4.38 -19.92
C GLN A 350 -8.89 5.81 -19.36
N CYS A 351 -7.92 6.16 -18.52
CA CYS A 351 -7.72 7.53 -18.05
C CYS A 351 -7.13 8.40 -19.17
N HIS A 352 -7.86 9.46 -19.55
CA HIS A 352 -7.43 10.43 -20.56
C HIS A 352 -6.88 11.73 -19.97
N SER A 353 -7.14 11.98 -18.67
CA SER A 353 -6.72 13.17 -17.92
C SER A 353 -5.73 12.78 -16.82
N VAL A 354 -4.79 13.69 -16.52
CA VAL A 354 -3.85 13.50 -15.41
C VAL A 354 -4.58 13.68 -14.08
N GLU A 355 -5.56 14.57 -14.01
CA GLU A 355 -6.37 14.77 -12.80
C GLU A 355 -7.24 13.55 -12.49
N THR A 356 -7.87 12.94 -13.50
CA THR A 356 -8.60 11.66 -13.32
C THR A 356 -7.68 10.59 -12.75
N LEU A 357 -6.43 10.52 -13.22
CA LEU A 357 -5.45 9.57 -12.72
C LEU A 357 -5.05 9.86 -11.28
N ILE A 358 -4.84 11.13 -10.91
CA ILE A 358 -4.55 11.53 -9.52
C ILE A 358 -5.71 11.14 -8.59
N ASN A 359 -6.95 11.43 -8.99
CA ASN A 359 -8.15 11.07 -8.23
C ASN A 359 -8.28 9.55 -8.09
N PHE A 360 -8.04 8.79 -9.16
CA PHE A 360 -8.04 7.33 -9.11
C PHE A 360 -7.05 6.80 -8.06
N PHE A 361 -5.80 7.25 -8.05
CA PHE A 361 -4.82 6.80 -7.04
C PHE A 361 -5.19 7.24 -5.63
N PHE A 362 -5.67 8.48 -5.48
CA PHE A 362 -6.12 9.00 -4.19
C PHE A 362 -7.25 8.15 -3.62
N TYR A 363 -8.30 7.87 -4.40
CA TYR A 363 -9.43 7.05 -3.96
C TYR A 363 -9.06 5.58 -3.79
N TYR A 364 -8.20 5.03 -4.66
CA TYR A 364 -7.65 3.67 -4.51
C TYR A 364 -6.93 3.50 -3.16
N SER A 365 -6.18 4.51 -2.72
CA SER A 365 -5.50 4.50 -1.41
C SER A 365 -6.46 4.50 -0.21
N GLN A 366 -7.73 4.83 -0.43
CA GLN A 366 -8.78 4.94 0.59
C GLN A 366 -9.79 3.79 0.57
N VAL A 367 -9.67 2.83 -0.36
CA VAL A 367 -10.56 1.66 -0.43
C VAL A 367 -10.56 0.88 0.89
N GLN A 368 -11.71 0.30 1.22
CA GLN A 368 -11.93 -0.53 2.40
C GLN A 368 -12.52 -1.90 2.00
N PRO A 369 -11.96 -3.02 2.48
CA PRO A 369 -10.71 -3.13 3.26
C PRO A 369 -9.48 -2.63 2.48
N GLN A 370 -8.39 -2.29 3.19
CA GLN A 370 -7.18 -1.74 2.56
C GLN A 370 -6.66 -2.68 1.46
N ALA A 371 -6.22 -2.09 0.34
CA ALA A 371 -5.60 -2.85 -0.75
C ALA A 371 -4.38 -3.65 -0.26
N CYS A 372 -4.33 -4.94 -0.61
CA CYS A 372 -3.23 -5.82 -0.23
C CYS A 372 -1.91 -5.42 -0.92
N ALA A 373 -0.79 -5.88 -0.37
CA ALA A 373 0.54 -5.54 -0.88
C ALA A 373 0.73 -5.89 -2.36
N VAL A 374 0.20 -7.03 -2.79
CA VAL A 374 0.26 -7.50 -4.18
C VAL A 374 -0.40 -6.50 -5.14
N SER A 375 -1.65 -6.10 -4.89
CA SER A 375 -2.34 -5.15 -5.78
C SER A 375 -1.71 -3.76 -5.73
N ARG A 376 -1.17 -3.35 -4.58
CA ARG A 376 -0.39 -2.11 -4.42
C ARG A 376 0.91 -2.10 -5.23
N SER A 377 1.60 -3.22 -5.33
CA SER A 377 2.78 -3.34 -6.20
C SER A 377 2.39 -3.28 -7.68
N TYR A 378 1.38 -4.06 -8.09
CA TYR A 378 0.95 -4.10 -9.49
C TYR A 378 0.46 -2.74 -10.01
N ILE A 379 -0.30 -1.97 -9.23
CA ILE A 379 -0.72 -0.62 -9.67
C ILE A 379 0.46 0.33 -9.85
N GLN A 380 1.50 0.19 -9.01
CA GLN A 380 2.72 1.00 -9.12
C GLN A 380 3.53 0.63 -10.37
N SER A 381 3.70 -0.67 -10.65
CA SER A 381 4.33 -1.16 -11.89
C SER A 381 3.52 -0.79 -13.13
N ALA A 382 2.19 -0.88 -13.06
CA ALA A 382 1.30 -0.47 -14.14
C ALA A 382 1.42 1.02 -14.45
N LEU A 383 1.56 1.86 -13.43
CA LEU A 383 1.79 3.29 -13.60
C LEU A 383 3.13 3.58 -14.25
N TYR A 384 4.21 3.05 -13.69
CA TYR A 384 5.58 3.43 -14.04
C TYR A 384 6.46 2.20 -14.24
N SER A 385 6.83 1.94 -15.49
CA SER A 385 7.74 0.88 -15.92
C SER A 385 8.64 1.39 -17.04
N ASP A 386 9.92 1.01 -17.04
CA ASP A 386 10.91 1.36 -18.09
C ASP A 386 10.94 2.86 -18.46
N HIS A 387 10.88 3.73 -17.46
CA HIS A 387 10.83 5.19 -17.62
C HIS A 387 9.63 5.72 -18.44
N ARG A 388 8.55 4.95 -18.54
CA ARG A 388 7.30 5.30 -19.22
C ARG A 388 6.13 5.21 -18.26
N ILE A 389 5.14 6.07 -18.51
CA ILE A 389 3.86 6.08 -17.83
C ILE A 389 2.88 5.20 -18.61
N LEU A 390 2.26 4.23 -17.93
CA LEU A 390 1.35 3.24 -18.51
C LEU A 390 1.94 2.48 -19.71
N GLY A 391 3.26 2.28 -19.72
CA GLY A 391 4.02 1.68 -20.83
C GLY A 391 4.05 2.50 -22.13
N ARG A 392 3.42 3.68 -22.18
CA ARG A 392 3.18 4.43 -23.42
C ARG A 392 3.83 5.81 -23.43
N LEU A 393 3.60 6.61 -22.38
CA LEU A 393 3.89 8.05 -22.38
C LEU A 393 5.22 8.34 -21.67
N PRO A 394 6.18 9.05 -22.30
CA PRO A 394 7.34 9.57 -21.59
C PRO A 394 6.95 10.47 -20.41
N VAL A 395 7.63 10.33 -19.27
CA VAL A 395 7.30 11.06 -18.03
C VAL A 395 7.25 12.57 -18.22
N PHE A 396 8.13 13.11 -19.07
CA PHE A 396 8.17 14.54 -19.39
C PHE A 396 6.79 15.06 -19.82
N TYR A 397 6.13 14.35 -20.75
CA TYR A 397 4.82 14.74 -21.25
C TYR A 397 3.75 14.59 -20.19
N PHE A 398 3.85 13.59 -19.33
CA PHE A 398 2.91 13.41 -18.23
C PHE A 398 2.91 14.59 -17.23
N VAL A 399 4.09 15.08 -16.85
CA VAL A 399 4.22 16.29 -15.99
C VAL A 399 3.73 17.53 -16.72
N ARG A 400 4.14 17.69 -17.98
CA ARG A 400 3.73 18.80 -18.85
C ARG A 400 2.21 18.87 -18.95
N ASP A 401 1.56 17.74 -19.22
CA ASP A 401 0.11 17.66 -19.39
C ASP A 401 -0.61 17.98 -18.07
N SER A 402 -0.06 17.59 -16.91
CA SER A 402 -0.56 18.02 -15.60
C SER A 402 -0.54 19.54 -15.42
N ILE A 403 0.55 20.20 -15.83
CA ILE A 403 0.69 21.66 -15.76
C ILE A 403 -0.32 22.32 -16.70
N ILE A 404 -0.41 21.85 -17.95
CA ILE A 404 -1.34 22.39 -18.96
C ILE A 404 -2.79 22.25 -18.49
N GLU A 405 -3.19 21.08 -18.00
CA GLU A 405 -4.55 20.79 -17.55
C GLU A 405 -4.95 21.66 -16.35
N SER A 406 -4.03 21.87 -15.41
CA SER A 406 -4.29 22.59 -14.16
C SER A 406 -4.29 24.11 -14.35
N VAL A 407 -3.15 24.68 -14.81
CA VAL A 407 -2.91 26.13 -14.78
C VAL A 407 -2.96 26.80 -16.15
N ARG A 408 -3.07 26.02 -17.25
CA ARG A 408 -3.23 26.49 -18.65
C ARG A 408 -2.27 27.63 -19.04
N PRO A 409 -0.95 27.45 -18.92
CA PRO A 409 0.02 28.46 -19.38
C PRO A 409 -0.10 28.66 -20.91
N PRO A 410 0.41 29.77 -21.47
CA PRO A 410 0.47 29.93 -22.92
C PRO A 410 1.25 28.81 -23.61
N LEU A 411 0.64 28.19 -24.62
CA LEU A 411 1.19 27.03 -25.33
C LEU A 411 2.55 27.34 -25.98
N GLU A 412 2.75 28.60 -26.39
CA GLU A 412 4.00 29.12 -26.98
C GLU A 412 5.25 28.94 -26.10
N VAL A 413 5.06 28.71 -24.79
CA VAL A 413 6.15 28.51 -23.82
C VAL A 413 6.37 27.05 -23.46
N VAL A 414 5.37 26.20 -23.71
CA VAL A 414 5.39 24.78 -23.37
C VAL A 414 5.69 23.90 -24.59
N GLU A 415 5.43 24.42 -25.80
CA GLU A 415 5.70 23.76 -27.08
C GLU A 415 6.95 24.34 -27.76
N LEU A 416 7.51 23.61 -28.74
CA LEU A 416 8.77 23.94 -29.41
C LEU A 416 8.82 25.40 -29.88
N PRO A 417 9.82 26.19 -29.45
CA PRO A 417 9.86 27.62 -29.74
C PRO A 417 10.12 27.85 -31.23
N SER A 418 9.22 28.59 -31.88
CA SER A 418 9.37 29.02 -33.29
C SER A 418 9.97 30.44 -33.41
N GLY A 419 10.62 30.95 -32.35
CA GLY A 419 10.97 32.38 -32.22
C GLY A 419 12.40 32.70 -31.74
N ASP A 420 12.51 33.91 -31.18
CA ASP A 420 13.73 34.63 -30.77
C ASP A 420 14.57 33.91 -29.68
N SER A 421 15.82 34.36 -29.51
CA SER A 421 16.80 33.79 -28.56
C SER A 421 16.29 33.69 -27.11
N SER A 422 15.59 34.71 -26.62
CA SER A 422 14.99 34.76 -25.28
C SER A 422 13.90 33.71 -25.05
N HIS A 423 13.09 33.40 -26.07
CA HIS A 423 12.08 32.35 -26.00
C HIS A 423 12.71 30.95 -25.93
N LYS A 424 13.86 30.75 -26.58
CA LYS A 424 14.61 29.48 -26.51
C LYS A 424 15.22 29.25 -25.13
N GLU A 425 15.76 30.29 -24.49
CA GLU A 425 16.28 30.22 -23.13
C GLU A 425 15.16 29.89 -22.12
N LEU A 426 14.02 30.57 -22.21
CA LEU A 426 12.85 30.28 -21.37
C LEU A 426 12.34 28.85 -21.56
N TYR A 427 12.24 28.38 -22.81
CA TYR A 427 11.88 26.99 -23.10
C TYR A 427 12.87 25.99 -22.50
N SER A 428 14.17 26.28 -22.54
CA SER A 428 15.20 25.44 -21.92
C SER A 428 15.05 25.37 -20.39
N LEU A 429 14.68 26.48 -19.75
CA LEU A 429 14.42 26.51 -18.30
C LEU A 429 13.18 25.68 -17.95
N VAL A 430 12.08 25.87 -18.68
CA VAL A 430 10.82 25.14 -18.49
C VAL A 430 11.01 23.64 -18.70
N THR A 431 11.69 23.23 -19.77
CA THR A 431 11.97 21.81 -20.04
C THR A 431 12.86 21.18 -18.97
N GLY A 432 13.86 21.92 -18.48
CA GLY A 432 14.69 21.52 -17.35
C GLY A 432 13.88 21.31 -16.07
N PHE A 433 12.97 22.24 -15.76
CA PHE A 433 12.06 22.15 -14.62
C PHE A 433 11.11 20.95 -14.71
N ILE A 434 10.43 20.76 -15.86
CA ILE A 434 9.53 19.62 -16.07
C ILE A 434 10.28 18.29 -15.87
N THR A 435 11.53 18.22 -16.34
CA THR A 435 12.39 17.05 -16.15
C THR A 435 12.74 16.82 -14.67
N ARG A 436 13.02 17.88 -13.90
CA ARG A 436 13.28 17.77 -12.46
C ARG A 436 12.02 17.43 -11.65
N ALA A 437 10.88 18.01 -12.02
CA ALA A 437 9.58 17.78 -11.38
C ALA A 437 9.05 16.35 -11.59
N ALA A 438 9.54 15.64 -12.62
CA ALA A 438 9.17 14.26 -12.94
C ALA A 438 9.26 13.31 -11.74
N LYS A 439 10.38 13.33 -11.00
CA LYS A 439 10.60 12.41 -9.88
C LYS A 439 9.64 12.69 -8.70
N PRO A 440 9.58 13.92 -8.14
CA PRO A 440 8.65 14.22 -7.05
C PRO A 440 7.17 14.02 -7.43
N PHE A 441 6.83 14.27 -8.70
CA PHE A 441 5.49 14.02 -9.21
C PHE A 441 5.15 12.53 -9.25
N ILE A 442 6.01 11.68 -9.84
CA ILE A 442 5.82 10.21 -9.82
C ILE A 442 5.78 9.68 -8.39
N ASP A 443 6.68 10.15 -7.52
CA ASP A 443 6.77 9.66 -6.15
C ASP A 443 5.48 10.00 -5.36
N THR A 444 4.73 11.04 -5.75
CA THR A 444 3.38 11.33 -5.21
C THR A 444 2.39 10.20 -5.51
N PHE A 445 2.43 9.61 -6.71
CA PHE A 445 1.59 8.46 -7.04
C PHE A 445 2.02 7.19 -6.29
N LYS A 446 3.33 6.93 -6.23
CA LYS A 446 3.88 5.78 -5.50
C LYS A 446 3.51 5.82 -4.02
N VAL A 447 3.46 7.01 -3.43
CA VAL A 447 3.00 7.23 -2.07
C VAL A 447 1.59 6.68 -1.89
N TYR A 448 0.63 6.98 -2.78
CA TYR A 448 -0.74 6.45 -2.68
C TYR A 448 -0.81 4.91 -2.70
N CYS A 449 0.19 4.25 -3.27
CA CYS A 449 0.32 2.79 -3.30
C CYS A 449 0.96 2.20 -2.02
N GLN A 450 1.43 3.02 -1.09
CA GLN A 450 2.01 2.53 0.17
C GLN A 450 0.92 2.24 1.22
N ASN A 451 1.29 1.54 2.29
CA ASN A 451 0.40 1.46 3.45
C ASN A 451 0.19 2.85 4.10
N ARG A 452 -0.90 3.04 4.85
CA ARG A 452 -1.30 4.34 5.39
C ARG A 452 -0.23 5.00 6.27
N SER A 453 0.49 4.20 7.07
CA SER A 453 1.60 4.66 7.91
C SER A 453 2.77 5.18 7.07
N ARG A 454 3.15 4.46 6.01
CA ARG A 454 4.20 4.84 5.07
C ARG A 454 3.79 6.03 4.21
N GLN A 455 2.54 6.12 3.78
CA GLN A 455 1.99 7.29 3.08
C GLN A 455 2.35 8.58 3.82
N ARG A 456 1.96 8.67 5.10
CA ARG A 456 2.21 9.87 5.92
C ARG A 456 3.71 10.16 6.06
N ARG A 457 4.53 9.14 6.37
CA ARG A 457 5.97 9.30 6.57
C ARG A 457 6.69 9.78 5.30
N VAL A 458 6.33 9.25 4.14
CA VAL A 458 6.96 9.62 2.86
C VAL A 458 6.48 11.00 2.40
N MET A 459 5.19 11.33 2.52
CA MET A 459 4.68 12.67 2.21
C MET A 459 5.43 13.77 3.00
N CYS A 460 5.69 13.55 4.30
CA CYS A 460 6.47 14.49 5.11
C CYS A 460 7.88 14.77 4.56
N LYS A 461 8.51 13.77 3.91
CA LYS A 461 9.83 13.94 3.28
C LYS A 461 9.69 14.64 1.93
N LEU A 462 8.72 14.18 1.13
CA LEU A 462 8.46 14.65 -0.22
C LEU A 462 8.07 16.14 -0.25
N LEU A 463 7.39 16.65 0.78
CA LEU A 463 7.06 18.08 0.92
C LEU A 463 8.29 19.00 0.87
N ARG A 464 9.46 18.54 1.35
CA ARG A 464 10.70 19.33 1.25
C ARG A 464 11.23 19.41 -0.18
N GLU A 465 11.06 18.35 -0.96
CA GLU A 465 11.43 18.35 -2.38
C GLU A 465 10.49 19.27 -3.18
N TRP A 466 9.20 19.27 -2.85
CA TRP A 466 8.23 20.21 -3.43
C TRP A 466 8.50 21.67 -3.05
N GLU A 467 9.06 21.94 -1.87
CA GLU A 467 9.49 23.30 -1.49
C GLU A 467 10.60 23.81 -2.41
N ILE A 468 11.62 22.99 -2.67
CA ILE A 468 12.73 23.33 -3.59
C ILE A 468 12.21 23.55 -5.01
N LEU A 469 11.29 22.69 -5.48
CA LEU A 469 10.64 22.87 -6.78
C LEU A 469 9.83 24.17 -6.86
N GLN A 470 9.26 24.64 -5.74
CA GLN A 470 8.50 25.88 -5.75
C GLN A 470 9.40 27.08 -5.99
N GLU A 471 10.55 27.16 -5.31
CA GLU A 471 11.54 28.24 -5.50
C GLU A 471 12.01 28.30 -6.96
N GLU A 472 12.30 27.14 -7.56
CA GLU A 472 12.67 27.05 -8.97
C GLU A 472 11.53 27.51 -9.90
N ALA A 473 10.30 27.12 -9.60
CA ALA A 473 9.13 27.49 -10.39
C ALA A 473 8.81 29.00 -10.30
N GLU A 474 9.04 29.62 -9.15
CA GLU A 474 8.91 31.07 -8.95
C GLU A 474 9.92 31.82 -9.82
N HIS A 475 11.18 31.36 -9.87
CA HIS A 475 12.19 31.93 -10.76
C HIS A 475 11.80 31.84 -12.25
N ILE A 476 11.20 30.72 -12.66
CA ILE A 476 10.74 30.53 -14.05
C ILE A 476 9.59 31.48 -14.37
N ASP A 477 8.64 31.65 -13.45
CA ASP A 477 7.55 32.60 -13.63
C ASP A 477 8.06 34.07 -13.72
N GLU A 478 9.10 34.44 -12.96
CA GLU A 478 9.76 35.75 -13.07
C GLU A 478 10.41 35.97 -14.45
N GLN A 479 11.13 34.96 -14.97
CA GLN A 479 11.71 35.01 -16.31
C GLN A 479 10.62 35.07 -17.38
N PHE A 480 9.53 34.32 -17.20
CA PHE A 480 8.36 34.38 -18.07
C PHE A 480 7.79 35.80 -18.10
N HIS A 481 7.54 36.44 -16.94
CA HIS A 481 7.08 37.83 -16.93
C HIS A 481 8.06 38.79 -17.60
N ALA A 482 9.37 38.54 -17.50
CA ALA A 482 10.39 39.37 -18.14
C ALA A 482 10.35 39.30 -19.67
N VAL A 483 10.08 38.14 -20.26
CA VAL A 483 9.99 37.95 -21.72
C VAL A 483 8.70 38.55 -22.28
N PHE A 484 7.58 38.43 -21.58
CA PHE A 484 6.25 38.86 -22.06
C PHE A 484 5.85 40.29 -21.61
N LYS A 485 6.82 41.14 -21.27
CA LYS A 485 6.67 42.49 -20.68
C LYS A 485 5.75 43.49 -21.42
N SER A 486 5.35 43.24 -22.67
CA SER A 486 4.52 44.16 -23.47
C SER A 486 3.02 44.18 -23.07
N ASN A 487 2.54 43.23 -22.26
CA ASN A 487 1.17 43.20 -21.72
C ASN A 487 1.13 43.33 -20.17
N ALA A 488 2.20 43.87 -19.58
CA ALA A 488 2.52 43.73 -18.16
C ALA A 488 1.74 44.66 -17.23
N ALA A 489 0.61 44.15 -16.72
CA ALA A 489 0.14 44.45 -15.36
C ALA A 489 -0.59 43.28 -14.67
N SER A 490 -0.85 42.14 -15.34
CA SER A 490 -1.58 41.03 -14.70
C SER A 490 -1.24 39.64 -15.25
N LEU A 491 0.01 39.36 -15.64
CA LEU A 491 0.38 37.98 -15.97
C LEU A 491 0.45 37.16 -14.69
N PRO A 492 -0.21 35.99 -14.65
CA PRO A 492 -0.19 35.15 -13.47
C PRO A 492 1.13 34.37 -13.35
N PHE A 493 1.36 33.86 -12.15
CA PHE A 493 2.37 32.86 -11.88
C PHE A 493 1.78 31.48 -12.20
N PHE A 494 2.28 30.78 -13.21
CA PHE A 494 1.72 29.50 -13.66
C PHE A 494 2.41 28.32 -12.97
N TYR A 495 3.73 28.23 -13.08
CA TYR A 495 4.50 27.05 -12.66
C TYR A 495 4.51 26.94 -11.13
N SER A 496 4.79 28.04 -10.43
CA SER A 496 4.75 28.09 -8.97
C SER A 496 3.35 27.82 -8.44
N SER A 497 2.30 28.24 -9.16
CA SER A 497 0.91 27.93 -8.81
C SER A 497 0.57 26.45 -8.91
N TRP A 498 1.09 25.75 -9.93
CA TRP A 498 0.95 24.29 -10.05
C TRP A 498 1.67 23.55 -8.91
N VAL A 499 2.91 23.94 -8.60
CA VAL A 499 3.66 23.36 -7.47
C VAL A 499 2.92 23.59 -6.17
N TYR A 500 2.54 24.84 -5.88
CA TYR A 500 1.89 25.21 -4.63
C TYR A 500 0.54 24.52 -4.45
N HIS A 501 -0.21 24.34 -5.54
CA HIS A 501 -1.44 23.57 -5.57
C HIS A 501 -1.23 22.11 -5.11
N ARG A 502 -0.23 21.40 -5.69
CA ARG A 502 0.08 20.01 -5.30
C ARG A 502 0.62 19.93 -3.87
N LYS A 503 1.46 20.89 -3.46
CA LYS A 503 2.02 20.98 -2.10
C LYS A 503 0.94 21.16 -1.04
N LEU A 504 0.01 22.09 -1.22
CA LEU A 504 -1.10 22.33 -0.30
C LEU A 504 -2.00 21.10 -0.13
N SER A 505 -2.33 20.42 -1.24
CA SER A 505 -3.07 19.16 -1.20
C SER A 505 -2.33 18.12 -0.34
N MET A 506 -1.02 17.95 -0.54
CA MET A 506 -0.21 17.01 0.25
C MET A 506 -0.12 17.39 1.74
N MET A 507 0.01 18.69 2.05
CA MET A 507 0.01 19.20 3.43
C MET A 507 -1.26 18.86 4.19
N ILE A 508 -2.42 19.02 3.54
CA ILE A 508 -3.75 18.66 4.07
C ILE A 508 -3.84 17.16 4.30
N GLN A 509 -3.39 16.35 3.34
CA GLN A 509 -3.42 14.89 3.45
C GLN A 509 -2.56 14.38 4.61
N VAL A 510 -1.39 14.97 4.87
CA VAL A 510 -0.55 14.62 6.03
C VAL A 510 -1.28 14.86 7.36
N ALA A 511 -2.03 15.96 7.47
CA ALA A 511 -2.83 16.26 8.65
C ALA A 511 -3.99 15.25 8.80
N GLN A 512 -4.72 14.99 7.71
CA GLN A 512 -5.84 14.03 7.68
C GLN A 512 -5.42 12.59 8.01
N LEU A 513 -4.25 12.15 7.50
CA LEU A 513 -3.64 10.87 7.82
C LEU A 513 -3.29 10.75 9.30
N GLY A 514 -3.01 11.87 9.99
CA GLY A 514 -2.76 11.84 11.42
C GLY A 514 -4.00 11.48 12.25
N PHE A 515 -5.20 11.87 11.80
CA PHE A 515 -6.45 11.42 12.40
C PHE A 515 -6.75 9.95 12.08
N ASP A 516 -6.59 9.53 10.81
CA ASP A 516 -6.83 8.15 10.37
C ASP A 516 -5.92 7.13 11.07
N LEU A 517 -4.69 7.54 11.40
CA LEU A 517 -3.70 6.72 12.11
C LEU A 517 -3.73 6.91 13.64
N GLU A 518 -4.72 7.64 14.17
CA GLU A 518 -4.90 7.89 15.61
C GLU A 518 -3.63 8.46 16.28
N LEU A 519 -2.92 9.36 15.59
CA LEU A 519 -1.64 9.92 16.07
C LEU A 519 -1.82 11.10 17.04
N PHE A 520 -3.03 11.62 17.16
CA PHE A 520 -3.38 12.78 17.96
C PHE A 520 -4.25 12.35 19.13
N ALA A 521 -3.94 12.86 20.33
CA ALA A 521 -4.82 12.69 21.47
C ALA A 521 -6.03 13.63 21.37
N GLU A 522 -7.14 13.29 22.05
CA GLU A 522 -8.40 14.05 21.99
C GLU A 522 -8.24 15.53 22.37
N TYR A 523 -7.40 15.83 23.37
CA TYR A 523 -7.12 17.21 23.81
C TYR A 523 -6.28 17.99 22.78
N GLU A 524 -5.67 17.33 21.79
CA GLU A 524 -4.94 17.98 20.70
C GLU A 524 -5.84 18.28 19.49
N TYR A 525 -7.07 17.74 19.42
CA TYR A 525 -7.94 17.92 18.25
C TYR A 525 -8.25 19.38 17.95
N LEU A 526 -8.37 20.23 18.98
CA LEU A 526 -8.62 21.66 18.76
C LEU A 526 -7.52 22.32 17.92
N MET A 527 -6.25 22.15 18.30
CA MET A 527 -5.12 22.74 17.56
C MET A 527 -4.96 22.10 16.17
N MET A 528 -5.24 20.80 16.03
CA MET A 528 -5.14 20.10 14.75
C MET A 528 -6.21 20.56 13.75
N PHE A 529 -7.48 20.67 14.17
CA PHE A 529 -8.54 21.17 13.30
C PHE A 529 -8.43 22.67 13.02
N TRP A 530 -7.91 23.47 13.97
CA TRP A 530 -7.56 24.87 13.74
C TRP A 530 -6.54 25.02 12.61
N HIS A 531 -5.45 24.24 12.66
CA HIS A 531 -4.44 24.28 11.60
C HIS A 531 -4.99 23.75 10.27
N LEU A 532 -5.85 22.73 10.31
CA LEU A 532 -6.49 22.21 9.11
C LEU A 532 -7.43 23.24 8.44
N ASP A 533 -8.18 24.04 9.21
CA ASP A 533 -8.97 25.16 8.68
C ASP A 533 -8.08 26.21 7.99
N TYR A 534 -6.92 26.52 8.59
CA TYR A 534 -5.93 27.40 7.98
C TYR A 534 -5.44 26.88 6.62
N LEU A 535 -5.02 25.61 6.56
CA LEU A 535 -4.55 25.00 5.32
C LEU A 535 -5.64 24.98 4.24
N TYR A 536 -6.87 24.61 4.59
CA TYR A 536 -7.99 24.67 3.65
C TYR A 536 -8.33 26.10 3.22
N GLY A 537 -8.19 27.09 4.11
CA GLY A 537 -8.35 28.51 3.81
C GLY A 537 -7.33 28.99 2.79
N ALA A 538 -6.04 28.72 3.03
CA ALA A 538 -4.95 29.03 2.09
C ALA A 538 -5.18 28.34 0.73
N TYR A 539 -5.65 27.10 0.75
CA TYR A 539 -5.90 26.35 -0.47
C TYR A 539 -7.10 26.88 -1.26
N SER A 540 -8.20 27.21 -0.59
CA SER A 540 -9.39 27.81 -1.21
C SER A 540 -9.05 29.13 -1.90
N GLN A 541 -8.28 30.01 -1.23
CA GLN A 541 -7.83 31.29 -1.80
C GLN A 541 -6.91 31.09 -3.01
N HIS A 542 -5.99 30.13 -2.94
CA HIS A 542 -5.10 29.82 -4.06
C HIS A 542 -5.87 29.31 -5.27
N LEU A 543 -6.81 28.39 -5.08
CA LEU A 543 -7.66 27.87 -6.16
C LEU A 543 -8.55 28.96 -6.76
N GLU A 544 -9.14 29.82 -5.94
CA GLU A 544 -9.93 30.96 -6.41
C GLU A 544 -9.10 31.89 -7.31
N ARG A 545 -7.89 32.22 -6.88
CA ARG A 545 -6.94 33.02 -7.67
C ARG A 545 -6.65 32.37 -9.01
N ILE A 546 -6.26 31.08 -9.04
CA ILE A 546 -5.94 30.38 -10.29
C ILE A 546 -7.16 30.29 -11.21
N VAL A 547 -8.34 29.93 -10.69
CA VAL A 547 -9.56 29.80 -11.51
C VAL A 547 -9.91 31.13 -12.17
N ASN A 548 -9.86 32.23 -11.41
CA ASN A 548 -10.14 33.57 -11.94
C ASN A 548 -9.14 33.96 -13.04
N ILE A 549 -7.85 33.71 -12.80
CA ILE A 549 -6.79 33.93 -13.78
C ILE A 549 -7.06 33.15 -15.07
N THR A 550 -7.33 31.85 -14.97
CA THR A 550 -7.55 30.98 -16.13
C THR A 550 -8.74 31.44 -16.97
N LEU A 551 -9.81 31.90 -16.32
CA LEU A 551 -10.99 32.48 -16.99
C LEU A 551 -10.63 33.78 -17.71
N THR A 552 -9.89 34.69 -17.07
CA THR A 552 -9.48 35.95 -17.71
C THR A 552 -8.55 35.74 -18.91
N CYS A 553 -7.63 34.76 -18.83
CA CYS A 553 -6.76 34.41 -19.95
C CYS A 553 -7.52 33.77 -21.11
N ALA A 554 -8.58 32.99 -20.85
CA ALA A 554 -9.43 32.41 -21.89
C ALA A 554 -10.20 33.49 -22.67
N GLN A 555 -10.84 34.42 -21.96
CA GLN A 555 -11.60 35.53 -22.55
C GLN A 555 -10.73 36.51 -23.35
N GLY A 556 -9.44 36.65 -23.00
CA GLY A 556 -8.48 37.44 -23.76
C GLY A 556 -8.10 36.81 -25.11
N ARG A 557 -8.11 35.48 -25.21
CA ARG A 557 -7.78 34.75 -26.46
C ARG A 557 -8.93 34.79 -27.47
N GLU A 558 -10.19 34.69 -27.01
CA GLU A 558 -11.36 34.76 -27.90
C GLU A 558 -11.49 36.11 -28.63
N LYS A 559 -11.06 37.21 -28.00
CA LYS A 559 -11.08 38.55 -28.62
C LYS A 559 -10.00 38.74 -29.70
N ALA A 560 -8.97 37.88 -29.75
CA ALA A 560 -7.84 38.00 -30.68
C ALA A 560 -8.01 37.19 -31.97
N THR A 561 -8.96 36.25 -32.04
CA THR A 561 -9.20 35.40 -33.23
C THR A 561 -10.62 35.59 -33.77
N PRO A 562 -10.82 36.10 -35.01
CA PRO A 562 -12.12 36.07 -35.66
C PRO A 562 -12.47 34.61 -35.99
N SER A 563 -13.61 34.16 -35.48
CA SER A 563 -14.15 32.81 -35.57
C SER A 563 -14.16 32.22 -36.99
N GLN A 564 -13.54 31.05 -37.16
CA GLN A 564 -14.02 30.03 -38.09
C GLN A 564 -13.90 28.63 -37.46
N GLY A 565 -15.07 28.03 -37.17
CA GLY A 565 -15.28 26.58 -37.22
C GLY A 565 -14.88 25.75 -35.99
N ASN A 566 -15.90 25.37 -35.22
CA ASN A 566 -16.02 24.16 -34.39
C ASN A 566 -14.83 23.73 -33.51
N ARG A 567 -15.00 23.89 -32.18
CA ARG A 567 -15.13 22.76 -31.24
C ARG A 567 -15.59 23.24 -29.86
N ASP A 568 -16.64 22.59 -29.37
CA ASP A 568 -17.23 22.70 -28.05
C ASP A 568 -16.26 22.30 -26.93
N VAL A 569 -16.13 23.15 -25.89
CA VAL A 569 -16.10 22.72 -24.49
C VAL A 569 -16.77 23.83 -23.65
N PRO A 570 -17.87 23.56 -22.93
CA PRO A 570 -18.46 24.57 -22.05
C PRO A 570 -17.49 24.92 -20.91
N GLU A 571 -17.33 26.23 -20.68
CA GLU A 571 -16.51 26.90 -19.66
C GLU A 571 -16.84 26.54 -18.18
N SER A 572 -17.65 25.51 -17.91
CA SER A 572 -18.31 25.29 -16.62
C SER A 572 -17.66 24.28 -15.66
N ALA A 573 -16.62 23.54 -16.04
CA ALA A 573 -15.96 22.57 -15.14
C ALA A 573 -14.44 22.44 -15.39
N SER A 574 -13.66 23.46 -15.05
CA SER A 574 -12.21 23.25 -14.86
C SER A 574 -11.99 22.33 -13.64
N PRO A 575 -11.02 21.39 -13.67
CA PRO A 575 -10.75 20.51 -12.52
C PRO A 575 -10.49 21.30 -11.23
N LEU A 576 -9.78 22.43 -11.34
CA LEU A 576 -9.53 23.33 -10.20
C LEU A 576 -10.79 24.00 -9.67
N ALA A 577 -11.81 24.24 -10.51
CA ALA A 577 -13.07 24.82 -10.08
C ALA A 577 -13.89 23.83 -9.25
N ILE A 578 -13.94 22.56 -9.65
CA ILE A 578 -14.57 21.49 -8.86
C ILE A 578 -13.82 21.27 -7.55
N GLN A 579 -12.50 21.21 -7.62
CA GLN A 579 -11.67 21.06 -6.42
C GLN A 579 -11.82 22.23 -5.46
N ARG A 580 -12.02 23.46 -5.95
CA ARG A 580 -12.35 24.63 -5.12
C ARG A 580 -13.66 24.42 -4.37
N ILE A 581 -14.70 23.92 -5.03
CA ILE A 581 -15.99 23.62 -4.38
C ILE A 581 -15.79 22.58 -3.27
N GLN A 582 -15.05 21.50 -3.56
CA GLN A 582 -14.75 20.45 -2.59
C GLN A 582 -13.95 20.99 -1.39
N VAL A 583 -12.89 21.75 -1.63
CA VAL A 583 -12.05 22.37 -0.59
C VAL A 583 -12.88 23.32 0.28
N THR A 584 -13.76 24.12 -0.31
CA THR A 584 -14.67 25.01 0.43
C THR A 584 -15.62 24.24 1.34
N GLY A 585 -16.21 23.14 0.85
CA GLY A 585 -17.07 22.27 1.67
C GLY A 585 -16.31 21.64 2.84
N LEU A 586 -15.10 21.12 2.59
CA LEU A 586 -14.25 20.52 3.62
C LEU A 586 -13.74 21.56 4.64
N ARG A 587 -13.47 22.79 4.20
CA ARG A 587 -13.12 23.90 5.09
C ARG A 587 -14.25 24.20 6.05
N GLU A 588 -15.47 24.42 5.55
CA GLU A 588 -16.62 24.73 6.40
C GLU A 588 -16.93 23.60 7.38
N MET A 589 -16.79 22.33 6.98
CA MET A 589 -16.89 21.21 7.92
C MET A 589 -15.80 21.27 9.01
N THR A 590 -14.55 21.49 8.62
CA THR A 590 -13.41 21.60 9.54
C THR A 590 -13.61 22.74 10.53
N ARG A 591 -14.06 23.90 10.05
CA ARG A 591 -14.40 25.07 10.84
C ARG A 591 -15.54 24.78 11.83
N GLY A 592 -16.58 24.08 11.39
CA GLY A 592 -17.67 23.64 12.25
C GLY A 592 -17.18 22.77 13.40
N ILE A 593 -16.31 21.79 13.12
CA ILE A 593 -15.71 20.90 14.13
C ILE A 593 -14.84 21.70 15.10
N TYR A 594 -13.93 22.52 14.58
CA TYR A 594 -13.05 23.37 15.36
C TYR A 594 -13.82 24.27 16.35
N LEU A 595 -14.83 24.99 15.87
CA LEU A 595 -15.65 25.89 16.70
C LEU A 595 -16.49 25.11 17.72
N MET A 596 -16.99 23.93 17.35
CA MET A 596 -17.73 23.04 18.24
C MET A 596 -16.83 22.53 19.39
N ILE A 597 -15.61 22.09 19.10
CA ILE A 597 -14.63 21.69 20.12
C ILE A 597 -14.26 22.88 21.00
N ALA A 598 -14.04 24.06 20.43
CA ALA A 598 -13.70 25.26 21.19
C ALA A 598 -14.82 25.65 22.19
N ALA A 599 -16.09 25.58 21.75
CA ALA A 599 -17.24 25.81 22.61
C ALA A 599 -17.31 24.81 23.76
N PHE A 600 -17.00 23.54 23.49
CA PHE A 600 -17.04 22.48 24.50
C PHE A 600 -15.84 22.45 25.46
N ASN A 601 -14.65 22.84 25.01
CA ASN A 601 -13.52 23.09 25.89
C ASN A 601 -13.91 24.14 26.94
N ARG A 602 -14.61 25.19 26.53
CA ARG A 602 -15.08 26.25 27.43
C ARG A 602 -16.16 25.81 28.39
N THR A 603 -16.95 24.78 28.09
CA THR A 603 -17.92 24.21 29.03
C THR A 603 -17.29 23.15 29.95
N GLY A 604 -15.97 22.96 29.91
CA GLY A 604 -15.22 22.04 30.78
C GLY A 604 -15.36 20.55 30.43
N HIS A 605 -15.97 20.22 29.28
CA HIS A 605 -16.27 18.84 28.89
C HIS A 605 -15.04 18.07 28.39
N ILE A 606 -13.94 18.76 28.07
CA ILE A 606 -12.67 18.19 27.64
C ILE A 606 -11.61 18.57 28.67
N ARG A 607 -11.02 17.57 29.32
CA ARG A 607 -9.98 17.77 30.34
C ARG A 607 -8.60 17.64 29.70
N SER A 608 -7.81 18.71 29.76
CA SER A 608 -6.40 18.64 29.40
C SER A 608 -5.61 17.96 30.53
N PRO A 609 -4.72 17.00 30.23
CA PRO A 609 -3.94 16.33 31.25
C PRO A 609 -2.89 17.30 31.84
N SER A 610 -2.77 17.35 33.17
CA SER A 610 -1.69 18.07 33.85
C SER A 610 -0.45 17.16 33.95
N LEU A 611 0.34 17.11 32.88
CA LEU A 611 1.55 16.29 32.82
C LEU A 611 2.74 17.02 33.47
N LYS A 612 3.58 16.29 34.21
CA LYS A 612 4.72 16.86 34.96
C LYS A 612 5.90 17.28 34.06
N PHE A 613 6.10 16.57 32.95
CA PHE A 613 7.26 16.73 32.05
C PHE A 613 6.87 17.19 30.65
N ASP A 614 5.66 17.71 30.48
CA ASP A 614 5.11 18.07 29.17
C ASP A 614 4.22 19.31 29.27
N ASP A 615 4.26 20.18 28.26
CA ASP A 615 3.49 21.41 28.16
C ASP A 615 2.87 21.56 26.76
N GLU A 616 1.80 22.36 26.66
CA GLU A 616 1.07 22.50 25.39
C GLU A 616 1.95 23.08 24.28
N ARG A 617 2.87 23.98 24.64
CA ARG A 617 3.79 24.59 23.68
C ARG A 617 4.75 23.57 23.08
N THR A 618 5.35 22.69 23.87
CA THR A 618 6.25 21.64 23.34
C THR A 618 5.49 20.67 22.45
N ARG A 619 4.29 20.26 22.85
CA ARG A 619 3.40 19.44 21.99
C ARG A 619 3.14 20.13 20.66
N PHE A 620 2.70 21.39 20.69
CA PHE A 620 2.46 22.18 19.48
C PHE A 620 3.70 22.20 18.57
N CYS A 621 4.86 22.57 19.11
CA CYS A 621 6.10 22.63 18.34
C CYS A 621 6.48 21.28 17.73
N HIS A 622 6.24 20.17 18.42
CA HIS A 622 6.52 18.83 17.90
C HIS A 622 5.53 18.42 16.80
N ARG A 623 4.23 18.67 16.99
CA ARG A 623 3.17 18.32 16.00
C ARG A 623 3.35 19.08 14.70
N PHE A 624 3.66 20.38 14.77
CA PHE A 624 3.80 21.24 13.60
C PHE A 624 5.24 21.38 13.08
N ARG A 625 6.19 20.61 13.63
CA ARG A 625 7.63 20.67 13.25
C ARG A 625 7.86 20.56 11.75
N MET A 626 7.10 19.70 11.06
CA MET A 626 7.23 19.53 9.61
C MET A 626 6.80 20.78 8.85
N TYR A 627 5.67 21.38 9.22
CA TYR A 627 5.15 22.59 8.57
C TYR A 627 6.04 23.81 8.79
N ASN A 628 6.70 23.90 9.96
CA ASN A 628 7.65 24.97 10.27
C ASN A 628 8.93 24.94 9.42
N GLN A 629 9.16 23.88 8.65
CA GLN A 629 10.28 23.78 7.71
C GLN A 629 9.93 24.29 6.31
N LEU A 630 8.68 24.65 6.07
CA LEU A 630 8.17 25.16 4.80
C LEU A 630 8.04 26.68 4.87
N VAL A 631 8.18 27.38 3.75
CA VAL A 631 8.07 28.84 3.69
C VAL A 631 6.63 29.29 3.41
N SER A 632 5.94 28.57 2.53
CA SER A 632 4.57 28.90 2.10
C SER A 632 3.63 27.70 2.21
N PRO A 633 2.39 27.83 2.75
CA PRO A 633 1.85 29.02 3.40
C PRO A 633 2.62 29.34 4.69
N THR A 634 2.56 30.59 5.14
CA THR A 634 3.29 31.05 6.33
C THR A 634 3.05 30.13 7.53
N PRO A 635 4.08 29.49 8.09
CA PRO A 635 3.89 28.60 9.24
C PRO A 635 3.30 29.35 10.43
N LEU A 636 2.27 28.77 11.04
CA LEU A 636 1.64 29.36 12.22
C LEU A 636 2.42 29.01 13.49
N SER A 637 2.67 30.02 14.31
CA SER A 637 3.34 29.88 15.60
C SER A 637 2.35 29.52 16.71
N TYR A 638 2.88 29.09 17.86
CA TYR A 638 2.06 28.87 19.05
C TYR A 638 1.42 30.18 19.56
N ASN A 639 2.03 31.33 19.30
CA ASN A 639 1.45 32.63 19.67
C ASN A 639 0.20 32.92 18.82
N ASP A 640 0.23 32.63 17.52
CA ASP A 640 -0.94 32.80 16.64
C ASP A 640 -2.10 31.92 17.07
N TYR A 641 -1.79 30.69 17.53
CA TYR A 641 -2.79 29.80 18.12
C TYR A 641 -3.41 30.41 19.39
N GLN A 642 -2.59 30.88 20.33
CA GLN A 642 -3.06 31.52 21.55
C GLN A 642 -3.87 32.80 21.30
N GLU A 643 -3.48 33.62 20.32
CA GLU A 643 -4.24 34.80 19.92
C GLU A 643 -5.60 34.43 19.35
N THR A 644 -5.68 33.38 18.51
CA THR A 644 -6.95 32.87 17.99
C THR A 644 -7.84 32.38 19.13
N LEU A 645 -7.27 31.67 20.11
CA LEU A 645 -8.03 31.21 21.28
C LEU A 645 -8.59 32.39 22.09
N ARG A 646 -7.80 33.44 22.35
CA ARG A 646 -8.26 34.66 23.04
C ARG A 646 -9.39 35.36 22.29
N GLN A 647 -9.33 35.40 20.96
CA GLN A 647 -10.42 35.94 20.13
C GLN A 647 -11.69 35.10 20.28
N ILE A 648 -11.58 33.77 20.30
CA ILE A 648 -12.73 32.87 20.49
C ILE A 648 -13.30 32.96 21.90
N GLU A 649 -12.47 33.17 22.92
CA GLU A 649 -12.91 33.40 24.28
C GLU A 649 -13.80 34.65 24.41
N SER A 650 -13.54 35.67 23.59
CA SER A 650 -14.33 36.91 23.57
C SER A 650 -15.75 36.74 22.99
N ILE A 651 -15.99 35.70 22.18
CA ILE A 651 -17.29 35.40 21.58
C ILE A 651 -18.15 34.63 22.59
N SER A 652 -19.48 34.81 22.58
CA SER A 652 -20.36 34.03 23.46
C SER A 652 -20.41 32.54 23.04
N ILE A 653 -20.56 31.63 24.01
CA ILE A 653 -20.67 30.18 23.70
C ILE A 653 -21.85 29.91 22.76
N HIS A 654 -22.97 30.62 22.95
CA HIS A 654 -24.15 30.48 22.11
C HIS A 654 -23.89 30.88 20.65
N ASP A 655 -23.17 31.99 20.42
CA ASP A 655 -22.84 32.44 19.07
C ASP A 655 -21.81 31.53 18.39
N LEU A 656 -20.87 30.95 19.14
CA LEU A 656 -19.95 29.93 18.63
C LEU A 656 -20.71 28.70 18.14
N LEU A 657 -21.67 28.18 18.92
CA LEU A 657 -22.48 27.02 18.55
C LEU A 657 -23.36 27.31 17.32
N ILE A 658 -23.95 28.50 17.22
CA ILE A 658 -24.72 28.91 16.03
C ILE A 658 -23.82 29.02 14.79
N THR A 659 -22.62 29.59 14.94
CA THR A 659 -21.67 29.72 13.83
C THR A 659 -21.21 28.35 13.36
N ALA A 660 -20.89 27.44 14.28
CA ALA A 660 -20.56 26.05 13.97
C ALA A 660 -21.71 25.36 13.22
N LEU A 661 -22.96 25.54 13.66
CA LEU A 661 -24.14 24.98 13.02
C LEU A 661 -24.31 25.50 11.58
N ARG A 662 -24.12 26.81 11.35
CA ARG A 662 -24.18 27.39 10.00
C ARG A 662 -23.09 26.82 9.11
N SER A 663 -21.86 26.66 9.60
CA SER A 663 -20.76 26.05 8.85
C SER A 663 -21.09 24.61 8.43
N PHE A 664 -21.67 23.78 9.31
CA PHE A 664 -22.12 22.43 8.92
C PHE A 664 -23.26 22.44 7.89
N GLN A 665 -24.20 23.38 7.97
CA GLN A 665 -25.28 23.54 6.99
C GLN A 665 -24.74 23.94 5.61
N THR A 666 -23.80 24.89 5.57
CA THR A 666 -23.11 25.30 4.34
C THR A 666 -22.31 24.14 3.75
N ALA A 667 -21.49 23.46 4.56
CA ALA A 667 -20.71 22.30 4.13
C ALA A 667 -21.61 21.22 3.52
N LYS A 668 -22.72 20.88 4.18
CA LYS A 668 -23.72 19.94 3.66
C LYS A 668 -24.25 20.39 2.30
N SER A 669 -24.70 21.63 2.16
CA SER A 669 -25.27 22.15 0.91
C SER A 669 -24.26 22.13 -0.23
N VAL A 670 -23.00 22.45 0.04
CA VAL A 670 -21.90 22.40 -0.94
C VAL A 670 -21.66 20.96 -1.41
N MET A 671 -21.59 20.00 -0.48
CA MET A 671 -21.37 18.58 -0.81
C MET A 671 -22.58 17.98 -1.55
N GLU A 672 -23.81 18.36 -1.22
CA GLU A 672 -25.02 17.97 -1.97
C GLU A 672 -25.03 18.57 -3.39
N GLY A 673 -24.47 19.78 -3.56
CA GLY A 673 -24.23 20.38 -4.87
C GLY A 673 -23.21 19.58 -5.70
N LEU A 674 -22.12 19.12 -5.08
CA LEU A 674 -21.10 18.31 -5.75
C LEU A 674 -21.64 16.98 -6.29
N LEU A 675 -22.59 16.36 -5.58
CA LEU A 675 -23.21 15.10 -6.00
C LEU A 675 -24.11 15.23 -7.25
N LYS A 676 -24.33 16.44 -7.77
CA LYS A 676 -25.11 16.67 -8.99
C LYS A 676 -24.27 16.60 -10.27
N PHE A 677 -22.95 16.71 -10.15
CA PHE A 677 -22.04 16.63 -11.29
C PHE A 677 -21.85 15.17 -11.73
N SER A 678 -21.65 14.97 -13.02
CA SER A 678 -21.33 13.69 -13.63
C SER A 678 -19.88 13.26 -13.37
N GLU A 679 -19.57 11.98 -13.61
CA GLU A 679 -18.24 11.39 -13.39
C GLU A 679 -17.10 12.08 -14.17
N THR A 680 -17.40 12.60 -15.36
CA THR A 680 -16.45 13.35 -16.20
C THR A 680 -16.25 14.77 -15.70
N GLU A 681 -17.31 15.42 -15.21
CA GLU A 681 -17.23 16.77 -14.66
C GLU A 681 -16.40 16.82 -13.38
N VAL A 682 -16.43 15.75 -12.57
CA VAL A 682 -15.62 15.66 -11.34
C VAL A 682 -14.26 14.99 -11.52
N PHE A 683 -13.89 14.62 -12.76
CA PHE A 683 -12.61 13.96 -13.09
C PHE A 683 -12.40 12.69 -12.25
N SER A 684 -13.42 11.84 -12.16
CA SER A 684 -13.37 10.61 -11.35
C SER A 684 -13.99 9.40 -12.04
N GLU A 685 -13.86 9.28 -13.36
CA GLU A 685 -14.50 8.24 -14.19
C GLU A 685 -14.25 6.81 -13.68
N LEU A 686 -13.03 6.53 -13.19
CA LEU A 686 -12.68 5.21 -12.64
C LEU A 686 -12.89 5.07 -11.12
N SER A 687 -13.33 6.14 -10.44
CA SER A 687 -13.44 6.21 -8.97
C SER A 687 -14.68 6.98 -8.49
N TYR A 688 -15.72 7.08 -9.33
CA TYR A 688 -16.91 7.89 -9.05
C TYR A 688 -17.73 7.33 -7.89
N ALA A 689 -17.74 6.00 -7.74
CA ALA A 689 -18.38 5.33 -6.61
C ALA A 689 -17.71 5.73 -5.28
N GLU A 690 -16.38 5.73 -5.23
CA GLU A 690 -15.56 6.12 -4.07
C GLU A 690 -15.70 7.61 -3.78
N PHE A 691 -15.65 8.46 -4.81
CA PHE A 691 -15.93 9.90 -4.70
C PHE A 691 -17.30 10.15 -4.05
N THR A 692 -18.34 9.50 -4.58
CA THR A 692 -19.72 9.63 -4.09
C THR A 692 -19.86 9.11 -2.66
N ALA A 693 -19.20 7.99 -2.32
CA ALA A 693 -19.19 7.44 -0.98
C ALA A 693 -18.54 8.39 0.02
N ASN A 694 -17.40 9.00 -0.34
CA ASN A 694 -16.72 10.00 0.48
C ASN A 694 -17.60 11.24 0.70
N ALA A 695 -18.18 11.80 -0.37
CA ALA A 695 -19.07 12.96 -0.25
C ALA A 695 -20.29 12.68 0.65
N LYS A 696 -20.90 11.49 0.52
CA LYS A 696 -22.00 11.05 1.39
C LYS A 696 -21.55 10.86 2.85
N ALA A 697 -20.34 10.37 3.09
CA ALA A 697 -19.77 10.25 4.43
C ALA A 697 -19.62 11.62 5.09
N VAL A 698 -19.07 12.60 4.37
CA VAL A 698 -18.95 14.00 4.83
C VAL A 698 -20.32 14.59 5.17
N ILE A 699 -21.34 14.37 4.32
CA ILE A 699 -22.73 14.81 4.57
C ILE A 699 -23.27 14.19 5.87
N ARG A 700 -23.03 12.89 6.11
CA ARG A 700 -23.47 12.22 7.35
C ARG A 700 -22.81 12.82 8.58
N VAL A 701 -21.52 13.16 8.52
CA VAL A 701 -20.81 13.84 9.61
C VAL A 701 -21.43 15.22 9.89
N CYS A 702 -21.72 16.00 8.84
CA CYS A 702 -22.37 17.31 8.97
C CYS A 702 -23.76 17.20 9.62
N ILE A 703 -24.56 16.19 9.24
CA ILE A 703 -25.88 15.94 9.83
C ILE A 703 -25.74 15.55 11.30
N GLY A 704 -24.87 14.59 11.63
CA GLY A 704 -24.65 14.14 13.01
C GLY A 704 -24.26 15.30 13.94
N ASN A 705 -23.26 16.08 13.54
CA ASN A 705 -22.80 17.23 14.33
C ASN A 705 -23.85 18.34 14.41
N SER A 706 -24.62 18.60 13.34
CA SER A 706 -25.72 19.57 13.37
C SER A 706 -26.80 19.19 14.39
N LEU A 707 -27.15 17.90 14.48
CA LEU A 707 -28.12 17.40 15.46
C LEU A 707 -27.59 17.56 16.88
N THR A 708 -26.32 17.20 17.13
CA THR A 708 -25.69 17.40 18.44
C THR A 708 -25.70 18.88 18.84
N LEU A 709 -25.35 19.79 17.93
CA LEU A 709 -25.37 21.23 18.18
C LEU A 709 -26.78 21.75 18.48
N GLN A 710 -27.80 21.32 17.72
CA GLN A 710 -29.19 21.73 17.98
C GLN A 710 -29.68 21.29 19.36
N THR A 711 -29.27 20.10 19.81
CA THR A 711 -29.57 19.62 21.17
C THR A 711 -28.80 20.44 22.21
N ALA A 712 -27.50 20.69 22.00
CA ALA A 712 -26.66 21.45 22.91
C ALA A 712 -27.10 22.93 23.06
N ILE A 713 -27.55 23.56 21.97
CA ILE A 713 -28.09 24.94 22.00
C ILE A 713 -29.36 25.02 22.85
N LYS A 714 -30.19 23.97 22.85
CA LYS A 714 -31.42 23.87 23.63
C LYS A 714 -31.17 23.37 25.07
N ASP A 715 -29.97 22.91 25.39
CA ASP A 715 -29.64 22.35 26.70
C ASP A 715 -29.57 23.48 27.75
N PRO A 716 -30.39 23.42 28.82
CA PRO A 716 -30.38 24.43 29.88
C PRO A 716 -29.04 24.53 30.61
N GLU A 717 -28.24 23.46 30.69
CA GLU A 717 -26.89 23.52 31.29
C GLU A 717 -25.96 24.41 30.46
N VAL A 718 -25.94 24.22 29.13
CA VAL A 718 -25.13 25.03 28.21
C VAL A 718 -25.61 26.49 28.20
N ALA A 719 -26.92 26.72 28.26
CA ALA A 719 -27.52 28.05 28.39
C ALA A 719 -27.23 28.74 29.74
N SER A 720 -26.97 27.97 30.79
CA SER A 720 -26.56 28.49 32.10
C SER A 720 -25.05 28.80 32.17
N LEU A 721 -24.22 27.97 31.52
CA LEU A 721 -22.77 28.11 31.46
C LEU A 721 -22.34 29.26 30.55
N SER A 722 -23.13 29.59 29.52
CA SER A 722 -22.90 30.76 28.66
C SER A 722 -23.02 32.11 29.38
N LYS A 723 -23.61 32.13 30.59
CA LYS A 723 -23.77 33.32 31.44
C LYS A 723 -22.77 33.40 32.61
N LYS A 724 -21.92 32.39 32.79
CA LYS A 724 -20.96 32.30 33.91
C LYS A 724 -19.57 32.79 33.50
N THR A 725 -18.80 33.32 34.47
CA THR A 725 -17.41 33.75 34.24
C THR A 725 -16.45 32.56 34.10
N PRO A 726 -15.29 32.69 33.42
CA PRO A 726 -14.33 31.58 33.22
C PRO A 726 -13.93 30.87 34.53
N ASN A 727 -13.77 31.62 35.63
CA ASN A 727 -13.49 31.08 36.96
C ASN A 727 -14.63 30.20 37.51
N GLN A 728 -15.89 30.54 37.23
CA GLN A 728 -17.06 29.75 37.63
C GLN A 728 -17.25 28.48 36.78
N ILE A 729 -16.72 28.47 35.55
CA ILE A 729 -16.79 27.30 34.66
C ILE A 729 -15.69 26.30 34.98
N SER A 730 -14.49 26.77 35.39
CA SER A 730 -13.38 25.90 35.81
C SER A 730 -13.68 25.00 37.03
N GLN A 731 -14.66 25.40 37.86
CA GLN A 731 -15.12 24.65 39.04
C GLN A 731 -16.31 23.73 38.74
N HIS A 732 -16.89 23.81 37.54
CA HIS A 732 -18.02 22.99 37.14
C HIS A 732 -17.51 21.66 36.57
N ILE A 733 -17.86 20.55 37.23
CA ILE A 733 -17.64 19.21 36.69
C ILE A 733 -18.84 18.90 35.78
N PRO A 734 -18.68 18.85 34.45
CA PRO A 734 -19.80 18.46 33.59
C PRO A 734 -20.21 17.02 33.89
N THR A 735 -21.52 16.78 33.89
CA THR A 735 -22.15 15.48 34.12
C THR A 735 -21.97 14.54 32.93
N LYS A 736 -21.65 15.10 31.75
CA LYS A 736 -21.50 14.40 30.47
C LYS A 736 -20.11 14.60 29.88
N SER A 737 -19.59 13.56 29.26
CA SER A 737 -18.30 13.52 28.56
C SER A 737 -18.50 13.70 27.05
N ILE A 738 -17.46 14.15 26.34
CA ILE A 738 -17.48 14.20 24.89
C ILE A 738 -16.83 12.94 24.33
N SER A 739 -17.42 12.40 23.28
CA SER A 739 -16.80 11.33 22.49
C SER A 739 -16.77 11.68 21.02
N TYR A 740 -15.69 11.25 20.36
CA TYR A 740 -15.43 11.47 18.95
C TYR A 740 -15.63 10.15 18.19
N ASP A 741 -16.62 10.10 17.29
CA ASP A 741 -16.93 8.91 16.49
C ASP A 741 -16.52 9.11 15.02
N PHE A 742 -15.49 8.36 14.58
CA PHE A 742 -14.97 8.40 13.21
C PHE A 742 -15.61 7.36 12.28
N LYS A 743 -16.71 6.69 12.69
CA LYS A 743 -17.38 5.63 11.92
C LYS A 743 -17.74 6.01 10.48
N TYR A 744 -18.15 7.25 10.24
CA TYR A 744 -18.55 7.69 8.90
C TYR A 744 -17.38 8.18 8.06
N HIS A 745 -16.39 8.87 8.66
CA HIS A 745 -15.25 9.45 7.93
C HIS A 745 -13.99 9.41 8.80
N ARG A 746 -12.88 8.92 8.22
CA ARG A 746 -11.62 8.65 8.92
C ARG A 746 -10.94 9.86 9.57
N SER A 747 -11.14 11.05 9.00
CA SER A 747 -10.52 12.29 9.50
C SER A 747 -11.49 13.26 10.18
N PHE A 748 -12.80 13.01 10.11
CA PHE A 748 -13.80 13.96 10.59
C PHE A 748 -14.80 13.25 11.50
N PRO A 749 -14.79 13.52 12.81
CA PRO A 749 -15.63 12.81 13.76
C PRO A 749 -17.04 13.40 13.83
N VAL A 750 -17.99 12.54 14.21
CA VAL A 750 -19.24 12.98 14.83
C VAL A 750 -18.98 13.12 16.32
N ILE A 751 -19.16 14.34 16.83
CA ILE A 751 -18.97 14.70 18.23
C ILE A 751 -20.31 14.48 18.93
N THR A 752 -20.31 13.68 20.00
CA THR A 752 -21.49 13.42 20.82
C THR A 752 -21.23 13.72 22.28
N ILE A 753 -22.25 14.21 22.97
CA ILE A 753 -22.24 14.46 24.42
C ILE A 753 -22.88 13.23 25.08
N ARG A 754 -22.11 12.49 25.89
CA ARG A 754 -22.52 11.26 26.58
C ARG A 754 -22.67 11.46 28.07
#